data_AF-A0A930HVW9-F1
#
_entry.id   AF-A0A930HVW9-F1
#
_cell.length_a   1.000
_cell.length_b   1.000
_cell.length_c   1.000
_cell.angle_alpha   90.00
_cell.angle_beta   90.00
_cell.angle_gamma   90.00
#
_symmetry.space_group_name_H-M   'P 1'
#
loop_
_entity.id
_entity.type
_entity.pdbx_description
1 polymer ?
#
loop_
_entity_poly.entity_id
_entity_poly.type
_entity_poly.pdbx_seq_one_letter_code
_entity_poly.pdbx_strand_id
1 'polypeptide(L)'
;MSYPLTKPEAILQLEQELGFELTDLTHNSDTNDGIPRSKTYICDQEGEVIQLNLSACSLEDIPNLLALERLETLNLAINKISRIEGLEKLTNLQALHLWRNQITSSEGLEKLTNLQALDLSGNQLTRIEGLEMLTNLQSLDLSGNQLTCIEGLEMLTNLQSLDLSGNQLTCIEGLEKLTKLESLLLSGNQLTRIEGLEELTNLQSLYLTGNQLTRIEGLEKLTNLQSLRLSDNQLVRIEGLEKLTKLYNLELSDNQLTHIEGLDHLSRLESLDLSNNKLSVIENLPQTSLIELTVGGNNIEYIRSSFSDKDSELLPCRLIFDSYGNHLEDIQRWQQRKPSGTLALPIKVMLLGNHSSGKSTFLNSLHKRKKKKPGSTHVLRVEKRPDLEANFYDFGGQDFYHGIYHAFYSTGALYMLFWKHELDKNSRDKEQVTAVGDAHKQKILNFNRSYWLGQIHYADRQRRIAGRDRSSGENILVVQTHADRDYQQNLKGTVFSVREEFYIALEREDTETQDKVLQKRDKAAKRYLHLRLEEEIARLKEKMSIEVTDSERALYNYIIKGEDRKKRKKSHRPSHTEGLRYKMSGYRDSLASLKGDLHQLYLHGEVLYYKDDKYLSNLVWLDPEATVNYIHTEILYKGIIGRRGIIEKAVLEEKDKHLVRLLELEKVIYDNGQEYIIPGYLPLADGDEMYEWLQLSYLQPNITLKFEHFIPFGLINQLICYYGQGENELKKFWRDQLFFTLVNTPSEKEHSKRKKEDPSSHVEDRVFETYPEGRYMVWISLNHEQLTIEVYIKPIDQGIEHQVSQVERMLLQDILDMYWSNLPPSNDERYLSRRRQEHRRLREKFPIEDLYISTSKLPLCQERRLFVNLASIDHYDPDKGPGGARGSRGIAVGYPLNEDGTLDKGQAQPTSLRSFQHLTDNKHIGKMKKVFISYSKEDKAELKICLQSFKPLEDKGLLTIYYDERTEAGDEIHPTIHKEISEADVIVVLVSPSLLSTDYITRLELPLAKKLRKRIFPFVLKPCMWEDNEIISAVYVSLKGEEASLQILFDRESGAYVSESIQLGVWKKFMEEFKKKVLYINT
;
A
#
# COMPACT_ATOMS: atom_id res chain seq x y z
N MET A 1 35.01 -14.48 45.21
CA MET A 1 34.29 -15.77 45.16
C MET A 1 34.33 -16.22 43.71
N SER A 2 34.84 -17.44 43.48
CA SER A 2 35.05 -18.02 42.15
C SER A 2 33.75 -18.68 41.70
N TYR A 3 33.11 -18.11 40.66
CA TYR A 3 32.02 -18.78 39.95
C TYR A 3 32.53 -20.05 39.27
N PRO A 4 31.69 -21.09 39.09
CA PRO A 4 32.12 -22.31 38.41
C PRO A 4 32.54 -21.96 36.97
N LEU A 5 33.79 -22.25 36.63
CA LEU A 5 34.38 -22.05 35.28
C LEU A 5 33.81 -23.01 34.22
N THR A 6 32.80 -23.80 34.56
CA THR A 6 32.26 -24.90 33.76
C THR A 6 30.78 -24.67 33.49
N LYS A 7 30.41 -24.75 32.20
CA LYS A 7 29.03 -24.68 31.72
C LYS A 7 28.12 -25.68 32.47
N PRO A 8 26.91 -25.28 32.91
CA PRO A 8 26.00 -26.18 33.63
C PRO A 8 25.72 -27.47 32.84
N GLU A 9 25.66 -28.60 33.53
CA GLU A 9 25.44 -29.92 32.89
C GLU A 9 24.11 -29.98 32.13
N ALA A 10 23.06 -29.36 32.68
CA ALA A 10 21.75 -29.26 32.03
C ALA A 10 21.82 -28.51 30.69
N ILE A 11 22.68 -27.47 30.59
CA ILE A 11 22.90 -26.75 29.33
C ILE A 11 23.65 -27.64 28.33
N LEU A 12 24.68 -28.37 28.76
CA LEU A 12 25.41 -29.29 27.88
C LEU A 12 24.52 -30.40 27.30
N GLN A 13 23.58 -30.92 28.10
CA GLN A 13 22.59 -31.89 27.64
C GLN A 13 21.62 -31.26 26.64
N LEU A 14 21.14 -30.05 26.92
CA LEU A 14 20.25 -29.30 26.04
C LEU A 14 20.92 -28.99 24.69
N GLU A 15 22.21 -28.64 24.67
CA GLU A 15 22.98 -28.42 23.44
C GLU A 15 23.11 -29.70 22.58
N GLN A 16 23.28 -30.85 23.22
CA GLN A 16 23.31 -32.14 22.53
C GLN A 16 21.96 -32.47 21.87
N GLU A 17 20.86 -32.13 22.54
CA GLU A 17 19.50 -32.29 22.02
C GLU A 17 19.23 -31.33 20.85
N LEU A 18 19.62 -30.06 21.00
CA LEU A 18 19.34 -28.98 20.04
C LEU A 18 20.28 -28.96 18.83
N GLY A 19 21.47 -29.56 18.93
CA GLY A 19 22.46 -29.60 17.85
C GLY A 19 23.18 -28.27 17.60
N PHE A 20 23.16 -27.35 18.56
CA PHE A 20 23.91 -26.09 18.52
C PHE A 20 24.33 -25.63 19.93
N GLU A 21 25.34 -24.78 19.99
CA GLU A 21 25.84 -24.24 21.25
C GLU A 21 25.05 -23.01 21.71
N LEU A 22 24.80 -22.94 23.02
CA LEU A 22 24.21 -21.83 23.76
C LEU A 22 25.30 -20.95 24.36
N THR A 23 25.16 -19.64 24.21
CA THR A 23 26.13 -18.65 24.71
C THR A 23 25.76 -18.20 26.13
N ASP A 24 26.74 -18.21 27.03
CA ASP A 24 26.61 -17.70 28.40
C ASP A 24 26.67 -16.16 28.40
N LEU A 25 25.64 -15.51 28.96
CA LEU A 25 25.57 -14.05 29.11
C LEU A 25 25.70 -13.55 30.55
N THR A 26 26.02 -14.42 31.52
CA THR A 26 26.03 -14.11 32.97
C THR A 26 26.93 -12.93 33.36
N HIS A 27 27.96 -12.62 32.56
CA HIS A 27 28.93 -11.55 32.85
C HIS A 27 28.90 -10.36 31.87
N ASN A 28 27.98 -10.34 30.90
CA ASN A 28 27.83 -9.17 30.02
C ASN A 28 26.92 -8.13 30.69
N SER A 29 27.53 -7.08 31.25
CA SER A 29 26.84 -5.97 31.91
C SER A 29 26.16 -4.97 30.96
N ASP A 30 26.08 -5.26 29.66
CA ASP A 30 25.42 -4.42 28.66
C ASP A 30 24.06 -5.01 28.25
N THR A 31 23.21 -5.39 29.22
CA THR A 31 21.79 -5.70 28.98
C THR A 31 20.94 -4.42 29.00
N ASN A 32 21.33 -3.41 28.22
CA ASN A 32 20.47 -2.28 27.85
C ASN A 32 19.85 -2.47 26.45
N ASP A 33 20.07 -3.61 25.79
CA ASP A 33 19.29 -4.06 24.63
C ASP A 33 18.15 -4.94 25.13
N GLY A 34 16.92 -4.45 25.10
CA GLY A 34 15.72 -5.15 25.59
C GLY A 34 15.30 -6.38 24.78
N ILE A 35 16.21 -7.03 24.04
CA ILE A 35 15.99 -8.32 23.39
C ILE A 35 17.23 -9.18 23.64
N PRO A 36 17.13 -10.30 24.40
CA PRO A 36 18.25 -11.21 24.57
C PRO A 36 18.64 -11.79 23.20
N ARG A 37 19.95 -11.91 22.93
CA ARG A 37 20.45 -12.64 21.74
C ARG A 37 19.83 -14.05 21.71
N SER A 38 19.47 -14.56 20.54
CA SER A 38 18.99 -15.94 20.40
C SER A 38 20.11 -16.93 20.79
N LYS A 39 19.75 -18.11 21.28
CA LYS A 39 20.67 -19.17 21.72
C LYS A 39 21.55 -18.75 22.90
N THR A 40 20.94 -18.22 23.95
CA THR A 40 21.68 -17.75 25.14
C THR A 40 21.06 -18.21 26.44
N TYR A 41 21.86 -18.24 27.50
CA TYR A 41 21.39 -18.44 28.86
C TYR A 41 22.09 -17.49 29.84
N ILE A 42 21.45 -17.25 30.99
CA ILE A 42 22.00 -16.48 32.11
C ILE A 42 21.84 -17.30 33.39
N CYS A 43 22.91 -17.35 34.18
CA CYS A 43 22.92 -17.97 35.50
C CYS A 43 22.81 -16.94 36.63
N ASP A 44 22.32 -17.37 37.78
CA ASP A 44 22.35 -16.59 39.02
C ASP A 44 23.74 -16.63 39.71
N GLN A 45 23.81 -16.09 40.93
CA GLN A 45 25.05 -16.08 41.71
C GLN A 45 25.50 -17.48 42.19
N GLU A 46 24.60 -18.46 42.16
CA GLU A 46 24.82 -19.83 42.60
C GLU A 46 25.20 -20.75 41.42
N GLY A 47 25.07 -20.25 40.18
CA GLY A 47 25.38 -20.95 38.95
C GLY A 47 24.19 -21.65 38.31
N GLU A 48 22.98 -21.46 38.84
CA GLU A 48 21.73 -22.02 38.33
C GLU A 48 21.18 -21.18 37.19
N VAL A 49 20.62 -21.83 36.16
CA VAL A 49 20.10 -21.12 34.97
C VAL A 49 18.75 -20.47 35.29
N ILE A 50 18.70 -19.15 35.22
CA ILE A 50 17.50 -18.35 35.51
C ILE A 50 16.85 -17.77 34.26
N GLN A 51 17.60 -17.60 33.17
CA GLN A 51 17.03 -17.16 31.89
C GLN A 51 17.54 -18.04 30.75
N LEU A 52 16.63 -18.39 29.84
CA LEU A 52 16.94 -19.20 28.66
C LEU A 52 16.25 -18.61 27.44
N ASN A 53 17.02 -18.37 26.39
CA ASN A 53 16.53 -17.87 25.12
C ASN A 53 16.85 -18.84 23.98
N LEU A 54 15.81 -19.48 23.47
CA LEU A 54 15.82 -20.36 22.30
C LEU A 54 14.89 -19.83 21.20
N SER A 55 14.70 -18.50 21.12
CA SER A 55 13.97 -17.88 20.02
C SER A 55 14.63 -18.14 18.66
N ALA A 56 13.86 -18.14 17.57
CA ALA A 56 14.37 -18.26 16.20
C ALA A 56 15.26 -19.51 15.94
N CYS A 57 14.97 -20.61 16.64
CA CYS A 57 15.75 -21.85 16.57
C CYS A 57 15.11 -22.92 15.66
N SER A 58 13.99 -22.60 15.02
CA SER A 58 13.20 -23.53 14.20
C SER A 58 12.69 -24.76 14.97
N LEU A 59 12.46 -24.63 16.27
CA LEU A 59 11.97 -25.71 17.13
C LEU A 59 10.54 -26.10 16.75
N GLU A 60 10.27 -27.39 16.55
CA GLU A 60 8.91 -27.91 16.33
C GLU A 60 8.21 -28.29 17.64
N ASP A 61 8.99 -28.65 18.66
CA ASP A 61 8.55 -29.02 20.00
C ASP A 61 9.39 -28.28 21.05
N ILE A 62 8.84 -28.14 22.26
CA ILE A 62 9.59 -27.60 23.41
C ILE A 62 10.63 -28.65 23.83
N PRO A 63 11.92 -28.31 23.93
CA PRO A 63 12.96 -29.26 24.31
C PRO A 63 12.81 -29.69 25.78
N ASN A 64 13.55 -30.73 26.19
CA ASN A 64 13.45 -31.19 27.57
C ASN A 64 14.09 -30.20 28.57
N LEU A 65 13.25 -29.40 29.23
CA LEU A 65 13.67 -28.39 30.22
C LEU A 65 13.52 -28.86 31.67
N LEU A 66 13.25 -30.14 31.93
CA LEU A 66 12.93 -30.64 33.28
C LEU A 66 14.05 -30.42 34.31
N ALA A 67 15.30 -30.27 33.87
CA ALA A 67 16.45 -30.04 34.75
C ALA A 67 16.66 -28.55 35.12
N LEU A 68 15.88 -27.63 34.54
CA LEU A 68 16.04 -26.17 34.72
C LEU A 68 14.92 -25.59 35.61
N GLU A 69 14.65 -26.20 36.76
CA GLU A 69 13.50 -25.84 37.63
C GLU A 69 13.56 -24.40 38.19
N ARG A 70 14.74 -23.77 38.19
CA ARG A 70 14.98 -22.39 38.65
C ARG A 70 14.74 -21.32 37.58
N LEU A 71 14.30 -21.71 36.39
CA LEU A 71 14.09 -20.78 35.29
C LEU A 71 12.99 -19.75 35.63
N GLU A 72 13.35 -18.47 35.52
CA GLU A 72 12.46 -17.33 35.74
C GLU A 72 11.96 -16.74 34.41
N THR A 73 12.81 -16.75 33.38
CA THR A 73 12.45 -16.25 32.03
C THR A 73 12.76 -17.29 30.96
N LEU A 74 11.76 -17.61 30.16
CA LEU A 74 11.89 -18.51 29.01
C LEU A 74 11.42 -17.80 27.73
N ASN A 75 12.31 -17.73 26.74
CA ASN A 75 11.97 -17.22 25.42
C ASN A 75 12.07 -18.33 24.36
N LEU A 76 10.91 -18.68 23.79
CA LEU A 76 10.70 -19.68 22.75
C LEU A 76 10.06 -19.07 21.50
N ALA A 77 10.15 -17.75 21.33
CA ALA A 77 9.50 -17.04 20.25
C ALA A 77 10.08 -17.36 18.86
N ILE A 78 9.30 -17.10 17.79
CA ILE A 78 9.72 -17.30 16.40
C ILE A 78 10.19 -18.74 16.16
N ASN A 79 9.39 -19.72 16.57
CA ASN A 79 9.65 -21.14 16.32
C ASN A 79 8.46 -21.75 15.57
N LYS A 80 8.39 -23.08 15.53
CA LYS A 80 7.30 -23.85 14.88
C LYS A 80 6.53 -24.68 15.92
N ILE A 81 6.57 -24.26 17.19
CA ILE A 81 5.97 -24.99 18.31
C ILE A 81 4.46 -25.01 18.11
N SER A 82 3.86 -26.19 18.12
CA SER A 82 2.41 -26.34 17.92
C SER A 82 1.64 -26.65 19.21
N ARG A 83 2.33 -27.12 20.24
CA ARG A 83 1.79 -27.52 21.55
C ARG A 83 2.70 -27.08 22.68
N ILE A 84 2.09 -26.70 23.80
CA ILE A 84 2.79 -26.35 25.02
C ILE A 84 2.79 -27.57 25.95
N GLU A 85 3.82 -28.41 25.83
CA GLU A 85 4.00 -29.61 26.67
C GLU A 85 5.37 -29.57 27.35
N GLY A 86 5.50 -30.13 28.56
CA GLY A 86 6.79 -30.27 29.25
C GLY A 86 7.25 -29.04 30.05
N LEU A 87 6.39 -28.03 30.23
CA LEU A 87 6.66 -26.86 31.08
C LEU A 87 6.17 -27.05 32.52
N GLU A 88 5.50 -28.16 32.87
CA GLU A 88 4.71 -28.26 34.11
C GLU A 88 5.54 -28.16 35.40
N LYS A 89 6.85 -28.44 35.32
CA LYS A 89 7.80 -28.34 36.44
C LYS A 89 8.45 -26.97 36.60
N LEU A 90 8.34 -26.07 35.62
CA LEU A 90 9.00 -24.77 35.62
C LEU A 90 8.21 -23.73 36.44
N THR A 91 7.83 -24.09 37.67
CA THR A 91 6.90 -23.29 38.49
C THR A 91 7.46 -21.94 38.94
N ASN A 92 8.76 -21.70 38.76
CA ASN A 92 9.40 -20.41 39.07
C ASN A 92 9.35 -19.41 37.91
N LEU A 93 8.82 -19.80 36.74
CA LEU A 93 8.70 -18.90 35.59
C LEU A 93 7.85 -17.68 35.94
N GLN A 94 8.42 -16.51 35.67
CA GLN A 94 7.80 -15.19 35.80
C GLN A 94 7.49 -14.60 34.41
N ALA A 95 8.29 -14.90 33.40
CA ALA A 95 8.09 -14.44 32.02
C ALA A 95 8.22 -15.57 31.01
N LEU A 96 7.24 -15.69 30.12
CA LEU A 96 7.22 -16.69 29.04
C LEU A 96 6.87 -16.02 27.71
N HIS A 97 7.79 -16.12 26.76
CA HIS A 97 7.61 -15.60 25.40
C HIS A 97 7.46 -16.75 24.40
N LEU A 98 6.29 -16.85 23.78
CA LEU A 98 5.89 -17.87 22.81
C LEU A 98 5.37 -17.27 21.51
N TRP A 99 5.60 -15.98 21.27
CA TRP A 99 5.09 -15.29 20.09
C TRP A 99 5.63 -15.86 18.78
N ARG A 100 4.85 -15.74 17.71
CA ARG A 100 5.14 -16.32 16.37
C ARG A 100 5.51 -17.80 16.43
N ASN A 101 4.57 -18.61 16.90
CA ASN A 101 4.64 -20.07 16.82
C ASN A 101 3.41 -20.59 16.06
N GLN A 102 3.13 -21.90 16.15
CA GLN A 102 1.95 -22.55 15.56
C GLN A 102 1.00 -23.06 16.64
N ILE A 103 1.00 -22.41 17.82
CA ILE A 103 0.24 -22.86 18.98
C ILE A 103 -1.25 -22.68 18.71
N THR A 104 -2.01 -23.75 18.94
CA THR A 104 -3.47 -23.78 18.71
C THR A 104 -4.30 -23.79 20.00
N SER A 105 -3.66 -24.12 21.14
CA SER A 105 -4.25 -24.15 22.47
C SER A 105 -3.22 -23.71 23.51
N SER A 106 -3.68 -23.01 24.55
CA SER A 106 -2.87 -22.59 25.70
C SER A 106 -2.89 -23.60 26.87
N GLU A 107 -3.47 -24.79 26.67
CA GLU A 107 -3.33 -25.92 27.61
C GLU A 107 -1.86 -26.23 27.89
N GLY A 108 -1.55 -26.65 29.13
CA GLY A 108 -0.19 -26.95 29.60
C GLY A 108 0.48 -25.82 30.39
N LEU A 109 -0.15 -24.64 30.48
CA LEU A 109 0.34 -23.51 31.27
C LEU A 109 -0.20 -23.50 32.71
N GLU A 110 -1.12 -24.39 33.09
CA GLU A 110 -1.94 -24.29 34.32
C GLU A 110 -1.10 -24.34 35.61
N LYS A 111 0.10 -24.92 35.54
CA LYS A 111 1.02 -25.05 36.68
C LYS A 111 1.95 -23.86 36.88
N LEU A 112 2.03 -22.95 35.91
CA LEU A 112 2.97 -21.82 35.91
C LEU A 112 2.43 -20.61 36.69
N THR A 113 1.91 -20.84 37.90
CA THR A 113 1.12 -19.85 38.67
C THR A 113 1.89 -18.59 39.08
N ASN A 114 3.23 -18.59 38.94
CA ASN A 114 4.07 -17.42 39.24
C ASN A 114 4.31 -16.51 38.02
N LEU A 115 3.76 -16.85 36.84
CA LEU A 115 3.86 -16.02 35.65
C LEU A 115 3.27 -14.63 35.90
N GLN A 116 4.04 -13.61 35.52
CA GLN A 116 3.69 -12.19 35.55
C GLN A 116 3.56 -11.63 34.13
N ALA A 117 4.32 -12.17 33.17
CA ALA A 117 4.24 -11.79 31.76
C ALA A 117 4.12 -13.03 30.87
N LEU A 118 3.13 -13.03 29.98
CA LEU A 118 2.91 -14.08 28.99
C LEU A 118 2.65 -13.46 27.63
N ASP A 119 3.43 -13.88 26.64
CA ASP A 119 3.28 -13.45 25.26
C ASP A 119 3.01 -14.65 24.35
N LEU A 120 1.80 -14.70 23.81
CA LEU A 120 1.29 -15.71 22.91
C LEU A 120 0.90 -15.09 21.55
N SER A 121 1.41 -13.91 21.23
CA SER A 121 1.05 -13.18 20.02
C SER A 121 1.45 -13.91 18.73
N GLY A 122 0.73 -13.68 17.62
CA GLY A 122 1.05 -14.26 16.32
C GLY A 122 0.98 -15.80 16.26
N ASN A 123 0.05 -16.40 16.99
CA ASN A 123 -0.21 -17.84 17.01
C ASN A 123 -1.54 -18.18 16.30
N GLN A 124 -2.10 -19.37 16.54
CA GLN A 124 -3.33 -19.86 15.94
C GLN A 124 -4.41 -20.16 16.99
N LEU A 125 -4.40 -19.45 18.12
CA LEU A 125 -5.37 -19.63 19.19
C LEU A 125 -6.77 -19.22 18.72
N THR A 126 -7.76 -20.06 19.00
CA THR A 126 -9.18 -19.80 18.68
C THR A 126 -10.04 -19.53 19.92
N ARG A 127 -9.52 -19.86 21.10
CA ARG A 127 -10.11 -19.71 22.43
C ARG A 127 -9.00 -19.48 23.44
N ILE A 128 -9.37 -18.97 24.61
CA ILE A 128 -8.47 -18.81 25.76
C ILE A 128 -8.83 -19.93 26.75
N GLU A 129 -7.88 -20.81 27.04
CA GLU A 129 -8.08 -21.97 27.93
C GLU A 129 -6.80 -22.27 28.72
N GLY A 130 -6.93 -22.72 29.97
CA GLY A 130 -5.76 -23.07 30.80
C GLY A 130 -4.99 -21.88 31.37
N LEU A 131 -5.50 -20.65 31.20
CA LEU A 131 -4.92 -19.44 31.82
C LEU A 131 -5.56 -19.10 33.17
N GLU A 132 -6.66 -19.74 33.57
CA GLU A 132 -7.49 -19.32 34.71
C GLU A 132 -6.74 -19.36 36.05
N MET A 133 -5.70 -20.20 36.14
CA MET A 133 -4.86 -20.37 37.33
C MET A 133 -3.70 -19.37 37.40
N LEU A 134 -3.43 -18.60 36.34
CA LEU A 134 -2.31 -17.66 36.24
C LEU A 134 -2.64 -16.32 36.91
N THR A 135 -3.16 -16.34 38.13
CA THR A 135 -3.73 -15.16 38.80
C THR A 135 -2.72 -14.04 39.11
N ASN A 136 -1.41 -14.32 38.99
CA ASN A 136 -0.34 -13.33 39.16
C ASN A 136 0.03 -12.57 37.88
N LEU A 137 -0.60 -12.90 36.76
CA LEU A 137 -0.31 -12.29 35.47
C LEU A 137 -0.63 -10.79 35.49
N GLN A 138 0.32 -9.98 35.06
CA GLN A 138 0.25 -8.51 34.97
C GLN A 138 0.24 -8.04 33.50
N SER A 139 0.90 -8.78 32.61
CA SER A 139 0.91 -8.50 31.17
C SER A 139 0.56 -9.75 30.37
N LEU A 140 -0.40 -9.63 29.47
CA LEU A 140 -0.82 -10.69 28.56
C LEU A 140 -0.94 -10.15 27.14
N ASP A 141 -0.18 -10.75 26.23
CA ASP A 141 -0.31 -10.48 24.80
C ASP A 141 -0.87 -11.71 24.07
N LEU A 142 -2.04 -11.53 23.46
CA LEU A 142 -2.77 -12.50 22.65
C LEU A 142 -3.04 -11.95 21.24
N SER A 143 -2.33 -10.91 20.83
CA SER A 143 -2.52 -10.26 19.54
C SER A 143 -2.20 -11.18 18.36
N GLY A 144 -2.78 -10.92 17.19
CA GLY A 144 -2.50 -11.69 15.96
C GLY A 144 -2.90 -13.16 16.02
N ASN A 145 -3.95 -13.50 16.77
CA ASN A 145 -4.53 -14.84 16.87
C ASN A 145 -5.88 -14.92 16.10
N GLN A 146 -6.69 -15.95 16.38
CA GLN A 146 -8.00 -16.18 15.76
C GLN A 146 -9.14 -16.20 16.81
N LEU A 147 -8.98 -15.45 17.90
CA LEU A 147 -9.95 -15.40 18.99
C LEU A 147 -11.25 -14.73 18.54
N THR A 148 -12.39 -15.28 18.97
CA THR A 148 -13.73 -14.75 18.67
C THR A 148 -14.47 -14.22 19.90
N CYS A 149 -14.03 -14.64 21.10
CA CYS A 149 -14.48 -14.17 22.40
C CYS A 149 -13.30 -14.16 23.38
N ILE A 150 -13.51 -13.60 24.58
CA ILE A 150 -12.48 -13.44 25.63
C ILE A 150 -12.80 -14.23 26.91
N GLU A 151 -13.69 -15.22 26.82
CA GLU A 151 -13.99 -16.12 27.94
C GLU A 151 -12.70 -16.77 28.46
N GLY A 152 -12.52 -16.86 29.78
CA GLY A 152 -11.35 -17.46 30.42
C GLY A 152 -10.34 -16.46 31.01
N LEU A 153 -10.56 -15.15 30.86
CA LEU A 153 -9.73 -14.10 31.47
C LEU A 153 -10.21 -13.63 32.84
N GLU A 154 -11.40 -14.05 33.30
CA GLU A 154 -12.13 -13.44 34.42
C GLU A 154 -11.39 -13.57 35.77
N MET A 155 -10.49 -14.54 35.88
CA MET A 155 -9.70 -14.81 37.09
C MET A 155 -8.38 -14.02 37.15
N LEU A 156 -7.95 -13.41 36.04
CA LEU A 156 -6.67 -12.69 35.91
C LEU A 156 -6.70 -11.27 36.50
N THR A 157 -7.27 -11.12 37.69
CA THR A 157 -7.57 -9.82 38.33
C THR A 157 -6.37 -8.90 38.58
N ASN A 158 -5.13 -9.40 38.43
CA ASN A 158 -3.91 -8.62 38.56
C ASN A 158 -3.40 -8.01 37.24
N LEU A 159 -4.09 -8.28 36.12
CA LEU A 159 -3.70 -7.82 34.80
C LEU A 159 -3.73 -6.28 34.72
N GLN A 160 -2.63 -5.72 34.22
CA GLN A 160 -2.42 -4.28 34.01
C GLN A 160 -2.36 -3.95 32.51
N SER A 161 -1.86 -4.87 31.68
CA SER A 161 -1.80 -4.72 30.23
C SER A 161 -2.38 -5.95 29.54
N LEU A 162 -3.29 -5.72 28.59
CA LEU A 162 -3.91 -6.76 27.77
C LEU A 162 -3.91 -6.32 26.30
N ASP A 163 -3.24 -7.09 25.45
CA ASP A 163 -3.32 -6.93 24.00
C ASP A 163 -4.09 -8.09 23.34
N LEU A 164 -5.14 -7.73 22.62
CA LEU A 164 -6.04 -8.60 21.88
C LEU A 164 -6.17 -8.13 20.41
N SER A 165 -5.24 -7.31 19.95
CA SER A 165 -5.28 -6.73 18.60
C SER A 165 -5.15 -7.79 17.51
N GLY A 166 -5.72 -7.55 16.33
CA GLY A 166 -5.60 -8.46 15.18
C GLY A 166 -6.27 -9.83 15.38
N ASN A 167 -7.38 -9.88 16.11
CA ASN A 167 -8.21 -11.06 16.32
C ASN A 167 -9.55 -10.94 15.55
N GLN A 168 -10.55 -11.75 15.92
CA GLN A 168 -11.88 -11.78 15.30
C GLN A 168 -12.99 -11.49 16.33
N LEU A 169 -12.69 -10.70 17.36
CA LEU A 169 -13.63 -10.40 18.45
C LEU A 169 -14.81 -9.56 17.96
N THR A 170 -16.02 -9.97 18.33
CA THR A 170 -17.27 -9.22 18.05
C THR A 170 -17.84 -8.52 19.29
N CYS A 171 -17.46 -8.98 20.49
CA CYS A 171 -17.77 -8.39 21.79
C CYS A 171 -16.60 -8.59 22.75
N ILE A 172 -16.64 -7.88 23.88
CA ILE A 172 -15.61 -7.89 24.94
C ILE A 172 -16.23 -8.05 26.34
N GLU A 173 -17.33 -8.79 26.42
CA GLU A 173 -17.96 -9.15 27.71
C GLU A 173 -17.00 -10.02 28.53
N GLY A 174 -16.95 -9.82 29.86
CA GLY A 174 -16.09 -10.60 30.77
C GLY A 174 -14.84 -9.88 31.30
N LEU A 175 -14.61 -8.62 30.91
CA LEU A 175 -13.50 -7.81 31.45
C LEU A 175 -13.81 -7.18 32.81
N GLU A 176 -15.04 -7.26 33.33
CA GLU A 176 -15.50 -6.43 34.45
C GLU A 176 -14.70 -6.65 35.75
N LYS A 177 -14.07 -7.82 35.88
CA LYS A 177 -13.23 -8.18 37.04
C LYS A 177 -11.77 -7.70 36.92
N LEU A 178 -11.33 -7.27 35.75
CA LEU A 178 -9.94 -6.86 35.49
C LEU A 178 -9.70 -5.39 35.89
N THR A 179 -10.16 -4.99 37.07
CA THR A 179 -10.22 -3.59 37.49
C THR A 179 -8.85 -2.90 37.62
N LYS A 180 -7.75 -3.65 37.59
CA LYS A 180 -6.36 -3.13 37.59
C LYS A 180 -5.82 -2.83 36.20
N LEU A 181 -6.58 -3.08 35.14
CA LEU A 181 -6.14 -2.86 33.77
C LEU A 181 -5.90 -1.37 33.52
N GLU A 182 -4.69 -1.04 33.05
CA GLU A 182 -4.24 0.29 32.68
C GLU A 182 -4.15 0.46 31.15
N SER A 183 -3.89 -0.62 30.42
CA SER A 183 -3.78 -0.62 28.97
C SER A 183 -4.58 -1.76 28.33
N LEU A 184 -5.46 -1.41 27.39
CA LEU A 184 -6.28 -2.36 26.63
C LEU A 184 -6.17 -2.07 25.13
N LEU A 185 -5.63 -3.03 24.39
CA LEU A 185 -5.44 -2.94 22.95
C LEU A 185 -6.37 -3.94 22.25
N LEU A 186 -7.25 -3.42 21.41
CA LEU A 186 -8.32 -4.14 20.71
C LEU A 186 -8.36 -3.80 19.21
N SER A 187 -7.25 -3.31 18.66
CA SER A 187 -7.21 -2.83 17.28
C SER A 187 -7.37 -3.98 16.27
N GLY A 188 -7.99 -3.74 15.11
CA GLY A 188 -8.12 -4.74 14.06
C GLY A 188 -9.02 -5.93 14.42
N ASN A 189 -10.12 -5.68 15.14
CA ASN A 189 -11.15 -6.66 15.49
C ASN A 189 -12.46 -6.39 14.70
N GLN A 190 -13.60 -6.94 15.16
CA GLN A 190 -14.91 -6.80 14.51
C GLN A 190 -15.95 -6.21 15.48
N LEU A 191 -15.52 -5.38 16.44
CA LEU A 191 -16.39 -4.78 17.44
C LEU A 191 -17.35 -3.77 16.80
N THR A 192 -18.63 -3.84 17.16
CA THR A 192 -19.66 -2.90 16.70
C THR A 192 -20.11 -1.91 17.77
N ARG A 193 -19.80 -2.23 19.04
CA ARG A 193 -20.08 -1.41 20.23
C ARG A 193 -18.98 -1.56 21.26
N ILE A 194 -18.94 -0.62 22.20
CA ILE A 194 -18.06 -0.63 23.36
C ILE A 194 -18.95 -0.88 24.58
N GLU A 195 -18.97 -2.11 25.09
CA GLU A 195 -19.76 -2.53 26.26
C GLU A 195 -18.84 -3.34 27.19
N GLY A 196 -19.09 -3.36 28.50
CA GLY A 196 -18.32 -4.18 29.46
C GLY A 196 -17.01 -3.55 29.97
N LEU A 197 -16.77 -2.26 29.69
CA LEU A 197 -15.60 -1.52 30.18
C LEU A 197 -15.89 -0.69 31.44
N GLU A 198 -17.13 -0.63 31.91
CA GLU A 198 -17.60 0.32 32.91
C GLU A 198 -16.83 0.26 34.24
N GLU A 199 -16.36 -0.94 34.62
CA GLU A 199 -15.65 -1.18 35.87
C GLU A 199 -14.13 -1.02 35.75
N LEU A 200 -13.59 -0.81 34.54
CA LEU A 200 -12.15 -0.64 34.28
C LEU A 200 -11.66 0.78 34.56
N THR A 201 -12.00 1.34 35.71
CA THR A 201 -11.78 2.76 36.01
C THR A 201 -10.31 3.20 36.06
N ASN A 202 -9.36 2.26 36.10
CA ASN A 202 -7.92 2.53 36.06
C ASN A 202 -7.34 2.61 34.64
N LEU A 203 -8.16 2.35 33.61
CA LEU A 203 -7.71 2.34 32.23
C LEU A 203 -7.18 3.72 31.81
N GLN A 204 -5.97 3.73 31.25
CA GLN A 204 -5.24 4.91 30.80
C GLN A 204 -5.13 4.92 29.26
N SER A 205 -5.01 3.75 28.64
CA SER A 205 -4.87 3.60 27.19
C SER A 205 -5.90 2.62 26.65
N LEU A 206 -6.69 3.06 25.65
CA LEU A 206 -7.68 2.22 24.97
C LEU A 206 -7.54 2.37 23.45
N TYR A 207 -7.12 1.29 22.78
CA TYR A 207 -6.93 1.28 21.33
C TYR A 207 -7.98 0.40 20.65
N LEU A 208 -8.82 1.03 19.84
CA LEU A 208 -9.96 0.43 19.12
C LEU A 208 -9.86 0.69 17.61
N THR A 209 -8.67 1.02 17.11
CA THR A 209 -8.44 1.31 15.70
C THR A 209 -8.87 0.13 14.84
N GLY A 210 -9.61 0.41 13.76
CA GLY A 210 -9.94 -0.60 12.79
C GLY A 210 -10.99 -1.62 13.23
N ASN A 211 -12.08 -1.12 13.80
CA ASN A 211 -13.27 -1.88 14.18
C ASN A 211 -14.48 -1.41 13.34
N GLN A 212 -15.70 -1.72 13.79
CA GLN A 212 -16.95 -1.36 13.11
C GLN A 212 -17.86 -0.51 14.01
N LEU A 213 -17.26 0.32 14.87
CA LEU A 213 -17.99 1.14 15.84
C LEU A 213 -18.75 2.26 15.13
N THR A 214 -20.01 2.45 15.49
CA THR A 214 -20.86 3.53 14.94
C THR A 214 -21.11 4.67 15.93
N ARG A 215 -20.84 4.44 17.21
CA ARG A 215 -20.98 5.38 18.32
C ARG A 215 -19.87 5.20 19.34
N ILE A 216 -19.62 6.25 20.12
CA ILE A 216 -18.74 6.24 21.28
C ILE A 216 -19.65 6.21 22.52
N GLU A 217 -19.79 5.05 23.14
CA GLU A 217 -20.62 4.83 24.34
C GLU A 217 -19.86 3.95 25.34
N GLY A 218 -20.30 3.91 26.60
CA GLY A 218 -19.71 3.02 27.61
C GLY A 218 -18.34 3.45 28.16
N LEU A 219 -17.85 4.64 27.79
CA LEU A 219 -16.57 5.19 28.26
C LEU A 219 -16.73 6.16 29.45
N GLU A 220 -17.95 6.50 29.85
CA GLU A 220 -18.23 7.63 30.76
C GLU A 220 -17.61 7.47 32.16
N LYS A 221 -17.36 6.22 32.59
CA LYS A 221 -16.73 5.92 33.88
C LYS A 221 -15.18 5.89 33.82
N LEU A 222 -14.59 5.85 32.62
CA LEU A 222 -13.13 5.72 32.42
C LEU A 222 -12.37 7.03 32.61
N THR A 223 -12.61 7.72 33.71
CA THR A 223 -12.09 9.08 33.97
C THR A 223 -10.57 9.20 34.06
N ASN A 224 -9.85 8.07 34.11
CA ASN A 224 -8.39 8.01 34.06
C ASN A 224 -7.82 7.90 32.64
N LEU A 225 -8.66 7.76 31.61
CA LEU A 225 -8.22 7.58 30.23
C LEU A 225 -7.42 8.79 29.75
N GLN A 226 -6.27 8.50 29.15
CA GLN A 226 -5.27 9.47 28.69
C GLN A 226 -5.08 9.41 27.16
N SER A 227 -5.14 8.20 26.59
CA SER A 227 -5.00 7.98 25.14
C SER A 227 -6.15 7.11 24.62
N LEU A 228 -6.87 7.61 23.61
CA LEU A 228 -7.99 6.92 22.98
C LEU A 228 -7.80 6.91 21.47
N ARG A 229 -7.69 5.71 20.89
CA ARG A 229 -7.59 5.53 19.44
C ARG A 229 -8.83 4.87 18.89
N LEU A 230 -9.54 5.57 18.02
CA LEU A 230 -10.79 5.17 17.38
C LEU A 230 -10.73 5.33 15.85
N SER A 231 -9.52 5.45 15.31
CA SER A 231 -9.30 5.57 13.87
C SER A 231 -9.88 4.38 13.09
N ASP A 232 -10.28 4.62 11.85
CA ASP A 232 -10.93 3.64 10.97
C ASP A 232 -12.08 2.88 11.65
N ASN A 233 -13.14 3.63 11.91
CA ASN A 233 -14.43 3.12 12.37
C ASN A 233 -15.54 3.78 11.52
N GLN A 234 -16.79 3.68 11.97
CA GLN A 234 -17.96 4.22 11.28
C GLN A 234 -18.65 5.31 12.11
N LEU A 235 -17.89 6.05 12.93
CA LEU A 235 -18.41 7.08 13.81
C LEU A 235 -18.94 8.27 12.99
N VAL A 236 -20.14 8.73 13.32
CA VAL A 236 -20.79 9.89 12.68
C VAL A 236 -20.76 11.12 13.57
N ARG A 237 -20.61 10.93 14.88
CA ARG A 237 -20.56 11.97 15.92
C ARG A 237 -19.50 11.68 16.96
N ILE A 238 -19.07 12.74 17.63
CA ILE A 238 -18.22 12.68 18.82
C ILE A 238 -19.13 12.88 20.04
N GLU A 239 -19.36 11.82 20.80
CA GLU A 239 -20.23 11.81 21.99
C GLU A 239 -19.60 10.97 23.10
N GLY A 240 -20.09 11.07 24.34
CA GLY A 240 -19.66 10.19 25.44
C GLY A 240 -18.25 10.42 25.99
N LEU A 241 -17.58 11.50 25.56
CA LEU A 241 -16.22 11.87 26.00
C LEU A 241 -16.20 12.93 27.12
N GLU A 242 -17.35 13.46 27.55
CA GLU A 242 -17.43 14.67 28.37
C GLU A 242 -16.73 14.55 29.73
N LYS A 243 -16.64 13.33 30.27
CA LYS A 243 -16.01 13.04 31.57
C LYS A 243 -14.53 12.70 31.47
N LEU A 244 -13.97 12.53 30.28
CA LEU A 244 -12.59 12.08 30.05
C LEU A 244 -11.58 13.23 30.11
N THR A 245 -11.59 14.01 31.19
CA THR A 245 -10.82 15.25 31.30
C THR A 245 -9.30 15.07 31.36
N LYS A 246 -8.81 13.83 31.51
CA LYS A 246 -7.40 13.45 31.46
C LYS A 246 -6.89 13.08 30.06
N LEU A 247 -7.78 13.02 29.07
CA LEU A 247 -7.42 12.64 27.70
C LEU A 247 -6.49 13.70 27.09
N TYR A 248 -5.30 13.27 26.68
CA TYR A 248 -4.32 14.11 25.98
C TYR A 248 -4.14 13.71 24.51
N ASN A 249 -4.46 12.46 24.14
CA ASN A 249 -4.39 11.99 22.75
C ASN A 249 -5.73 11.38 22.30
N LEU A 250 -6.27 11.87 21.19
CA LEU A 250 -7.51 11.37 20.58
C LEU A 250 -7.33 11.18 19.07
N GLU A 251 -7.37 9.93 18.61
CA GLU A 251 -7.29 9.60 17.19
C GLU A 251 -8.68 9.18 16.68
N LEU A 252 -9.24 9.98 15.76
CA LEU A 252 -10.56 9.80 15.14
C LEU A 252 -10.47 9.80 13.61
N SER A 253 -9.27 9.55 13.06
CA SER A 253 -9.08 9.54 11.61
C SER A 253 -9.96 8.48 10.94
N ASP A 254 -10.25 8.68 9.67
CA ASP A 254 -10.93 7.67 8.86
C ASP A 254 -12.32 7.25 9.36
N ASN A 255 -13.06 8.19 9.94
CA ASN A 255 -14.46 8.00 10.33
C ASN A 255 -15.43 8.71 9.35
N GLN A 256 -16.66 8.95 9.79
CA GLN A 256 -17.71 9.63 9.01
C GLN A 256 -18.22 10.91 9.68
N LEU A 257 -17.39 11.54 10.52
CA LEU A 257 -17.74 12.74 11.28
C LEU A 257 -18.05 13.91 10.33
N THR A 258 -19.17 14.60 10.58
CA THR A 258 -19.56 15.81 9.81
C THR A 258 -19.40 17.10 10.60
N HIS A 259 -19.35 17.02 11.93
CA HIS A 259 -19.18 18.14 12.85
C HIS A 259 -18.14 17.83 13.92
N ILE A 260 -17.48 18.87 14.41
CA ILE A 260 -16.65 18.82 15.61
C ILE A 260 -17.52 19.26 16.79
N GLU A 261 -17.85 18.33 17.68
CA GLU A 261 -18.71 18.55 18.85
C GLU A 261 -18.21 17.72 20.04
N GLY A 262 -18.68 18.01 21.26
CA GLY A 262 -18.35 17.21 22.46
C GLY A 262 -16.92 17.31 22.99
N LEU A 263 -16.02 18.06 22.32
CA LEU A 263 -14.62 18.20 22.72
C LEU A 263 -14.35 19.35 23.72
N ASP A 264 -15.34 20.22 23.96
CA ASP A 264 -15.22 21.43 24.78
C ASP A 264 -14.74 21.16 26.23
N HIS A 265 -14.96 19.94 26.73
CA HIS A 265 -14.60 19.52 28.10
C HIS A 265 -13.19 18.91 28.22
N LEU A 266 -12.53 18.57 27.10
CA LEU A 266 -11.25 17.88 27.08
C LEU A 266 -10.08 18.87 27.24
N SER A 267 -9.98 19.49 28.41
CA SER A 267 -9.04 20.59 28.69
C SER A 267 -7.55 20.22 28.66
N ARG A 268 -7.22 18.93 28.56
CA ARG A 268 -5.86 18.40 28.49
C ARG A 268 -5.53 17.81 27.12
N LEU A 269 -6.43 17.91 26.15
CA LEU A 269 -6.22 17.34 24.83
C LEU A 269 -5.08 18.08 24.12
N GLU A 270 -3.99 17.37 23.85
CA GLU A 270 -2.77 17.90 23.21
C GLU A 270 -2.66 17.47 21.74
N SER A 271 -3.10 16.25 21.39
CA SER A 271 -3.10 15.75 20.02
C SER A 271 -4.49 15.26 19.62
N LEU A 272 -4.97 15.73 18.46
CA LEU A 272 -6.27 15.40 17.90
C LEU A 272 -6.14 15.09 16.40
N ASP A 273 -6.47 13.85 16.03
CA ASP A 273 -6.51 13.42 14.63
C ASP A 273 -7.94 13.30 14.12
N LEU A 274 -8.34 14.21 13.23
CA LEU A 274 -9.66 14.24 12.58
C LEU A 274 -9.54 13.99 11.07
N SER A 275 -8.39 13.53 10.59
CA SER A 275 -8.16 13.34 9.16
C SER A 275 -9.16 12.37 8.51
N ASN A 276 -9.38 12.49 7.21
CA ASN A 276 -10.16 11.56 6.41
C ASN A 276 -11.62 11.35 6.84
N ASN A 277 -12.25 12.39 7.41
CA ASN A 277 -13.66 12.44 7.79
C ASN A 277 -14.53 13.18 6.73
N LYS A 278 -15.72 13.66 7.09
CA LYS A 278 -16.65 14.42 6.23
C LYS A 278 -16.88 15.85 6.76
N LEU A 279 -15.89 16.42 7.45
CA LEU A 279 -16.00 17.75 8.04
C LEU A 279 -16.03 18.82 6.93
N SER A 280 -16.91 19.81 7.10
CA SER A 280 -16.95 21.01 6.24
C SER A 280 -16.58 22.31 6.96
N VAL A 281 -16.54 22.28 8.28
CA VAL A 281 -16.26 23.44 9.12
C VAL A 281 -15.29 23.03 10.23
N ILE A 282 -14.27 23.86 10.49
CA ILE A 282 -13.47 23.75 11.72
C ILE A 282 -14.07 24.67 12.79
N GLU A 283 -14.57 24.05 13.86
CA GLU A 283 -15.23 24.70 14.99
C GLU A 283 -15.04 23.91 16.29
N ASN A 284 -15.40 24.48 17.45
CA ASN A 284 -15.48 23.80 18.75
C ASN A 284 -14.22 22.98 19.13
N LEU A 285 -13.03 23.50 18.84
CA LEU A 285 -11.77 22.88 19.25
C LEU A 285 -11.35 23.33 20.66
N PRO A 286 -10.76 22.44 21.48
CA PRO A 286 -10.27 22.79 22.81
C PRO A 286 -9.00 23.65 22.70
N GLN A 287 -9.13 24.97 22.85
CA GLN A 287 -8.08 25.92 22.44
C GLN A 287 -6.83 25.98 23.33
N THR A 288 -6.90 25.59 24.60
CA THR A 288 -5.82 25.92 25.55
C THR A 288 -4.71 24.87 25.65
N SER A 289 -4.97 23.64 25.24
CA SER A 289 -4.03 22.51 25.38
C SER A 289 -3.56 21.92 24.07
N LEU A 290 -4.27 22.16 22.96
CA LEU A 290 -3.98 21.49 21.70
C LEU A 290 -2.63 21.97 21.13
N ILE A 291 -1.77 21.01 20.79
CA ILE A 291 -0.44 21.19 20.20
C ILE A 291 -0.46 20.66 18.76
N GLU A 292 -1.20 19.58 18.52
CA GLU A 292 -1.28 18.91 17.23
C GLU A 292 -2.73 18.73 16.78
N LEU A 293 -3.01 19.14 15.54
CA LEU A 293 -4.29 18.94 14.88
C LEU A 293 -4.10 18.51 13.43
N THR A 294 -4.55 17.31 13.09
CA THR A 294 -4.56 16.81 11.71
C THR A 294 -5.99 16.79 11.18
N VAL A 295 -6.25 17.51 10.09
CA VAL A 295 -7.58 17.59 9.45
C VAL A 295 -7.55 17.29 7.94
N GLY A 296 -6.40 16.83 7.43
CA GLY A 296 -6.22 16.43 6.03
C GLY A 296 -7.27 15.43 5.56
N GLY A 297 -7.63 15.46 4.27
CA GLY A 297 -8.65 14.57 3.70
C GLY A 297 -10.12 14.91 4.04
N ASN A 298 -10.37 16.00 4.77
CA ASN A 298 -11.71 16.60 4.93
C ASN A 298 -12.01 17.63 3.83
N ASN A 299 -13.25 18.13 3.77
CA ASN A 299 -13.67 19.19 2.85
C ASN A 299 -13.99 20.47 3.59
N ILE A 300 -13.00 21.01 4.27
CA ILE A 300 -13.15 22.22 5.07
C ILE A 300 -13.40 23.43 4.15
N GLU A 301 -14.64 23.88 4.11
CA GLU A 301 -15.07 25.06 3.37
C GLU A 301 -15.02 26.32 4.23
N TYR A 302 -15.13 26.17 5.55
CA TYR A 302 -15.15 27.29 6.50
C TYR A 302 -14.31 27.00 7.74
N ILE A 303 -13.71 28.05 8.31
CA ILE A 303 -13.10 28.03 9.63
C ILE A 303 -13.79 29.12 10.45
N ARG A 304 -14.26 28.77 11.64
CA ARG A 304 -14.90 29.73 12.54
C ARG A 304 -13.87 30.70 13.14
N SER A 305 -14.18 31.99 13.18
CA SER A 305 -13.26 33.04 13.67
C SER A 305 -12.88 32.89 15.15
N SER A 306 -13.74 32.30 15.98
CA SER A 306 -13.41 31.86 17.34
C SER A 306 -14.01 30.49 17.64
N PHE A 307 -13.23 29.55 18.20
CA PHE A 307 -13.78 28.25 18.59
C PHE A 307 -14.63 28.32 19.85
N SER A 308 -14.44 29.34 20.70
CA SER A 308 -15.20 29.51 21.95
C SER A 308 -16.57 30.16 21.77
N ASP A 309 -16.81 30.80 20.63
CA ASP A 309 -18.05 31.49 20.33
C ASP A 309 -18.72 30.86 19.11
N LYS A 310 -19.75 30.04 19.36
CA LYS A 310 -20.52 29.33 18.32
C LYS A 310 -21.32 30.28 17.41
N ASP A 311 -21.46 31.54 17.79
CA ASP A 311 -22.12 32.58 16.99
C ASP A 311 -21.12 33.43 16.20
N SER A 312 -19.82 33.18 16.35
CA SER A 312 -18.78 33.90 15.64
C SER A 312 -18.75 33.60 14.13
N GLU A 313 -18.24 34.56 13.34
CA GLU A 313 -18.28 34.54 11.89
C GLU A 313 -17.59 33.30 11.28
N LEU A 314 -18.21 32.73 10.25
CA LEU A 314 -17.64 31.65 9.42
C LEU A 314 -16.80 32.27 8.30
N LEU A 315 -15.49 32.13 8.40
CA LEU A 315 -14.55 32.59 7.39
C LEU A 315 -14.38 31.51 6.32
N PRO A 316 -14.57 31.81 5.03
CA PRO A 316 -14.25 30.86 3.96
C PRO A 316 -12.82 30.37 4.10
N CYS A 317 -12.61 29.05 4.10
CA CYS A 317 -11.31 28.41 4.19
C CYS A 317 -10.75 28.18 2.79
N ARG A 318 -9.46 28.52 2.60
CA ARG A 318 -8.69 28.16 1.41
C ARG A 318 -7.32 27.58 1.74
N LEU A 319 -7.11 27.19 2.99
CA LEU A 319 -5.91 26.46 3.37
C LEU A 319 -5.92 25.10 2.66
N ILE A 320 -4.76 24.74 2.11
CA ILE A 320 -4.52 23.38 1.67
C ILE A 320 -3.98 22.63 2.89
N PHE A 321 -4.73 21.63 3.32
CA PHE A 321 -4.32 20.70 4.37
C PHE A 321 -3.63 19.52 3.70
N ASP A 322 -2.40 19.24 4.07
CA ASP A 322 -1.71 18.05 3.60
C ASP A 322 -2.16 16.81 4.38
N SER A 323 -1.75 15.65 3.91
CA SER A 323 -2.01 14.41 4.63
C SER A 323 -0.99 14.31 5.76
N TYR A 324 -1.46 14.08 6.98
CA TYR A 324 -0.66 13.80 8.17
C TYR A 324 0.16 14.95 8.76
N GLY A 325 0.13 16.17 8.19
CA GLY A 325 0.80 17.32 8.78
C GLY A 325 0.02 17.94 9.95
N ASN A 326 0.74 18.64 10.83
CA ASN A 326 0.12 19.43 11.89
C ASN A 326 -0.41 20.76 11.31
N HIS A 327 -1.73 20.91 11.29
CA HIS A 327 -2.43 22.03 10.68
C HIS A 327 -2.84 23.11 11.69
N LEU A 328 -2.59 22.90 12.99
CA LEU A 328 -3.10 23.77 14.05
C LEU A 328 -2.65 25.22 13.87
N GLU A 329 -1.35 25.44 13.65
CA GLU A 329 -0.79 26.78 13.48
C GLU A 329 -1.40 27.52 12.27
N ASP A 330 -1.60 26.81 11.15
CA ASP A 330 -2.15 27.41 9.94
C ASP A 330 -3.61 27.82 10.14
N ILE A 331 -4.39 27.01 10.84
CA ILE A 331 -5.78 27.27 11.21
C ILE A 331 -5.86 28.46 12.18
N GLN A 332 -5.07 28.45 13.26
CA GLN A 332 -5.05 29.54 14.25
C GLN A 332 -4.66 30.88 13.60
N ARG A 333 -3.67 30.88 12.72
CA ARG A 333 -3.32 32.06 11.93
C ARG A 333 -4.49 32.49 11.05
N TRP A 334 -5.19 31.55 10.41
CA TRP A 334 -6.34 31.87 9.55
C TRP A 334 -7.47 32.55 10.32
N GLN A 335 -7.75 32.12 11.55
CA GLN A 335 -8.77 32.74 12.41
C GLN A 335 -8.49 34.21 12.76
N GLN A 336 -7.21 34.59 12.82
CA GLN A 336 -6.79 35.94 13.18
C GLN A 336 -6.79 36.91 11.98
N ARG A 337 -7.13 36.44 10.78
CA ARG A 337 -7.07 37.25 9.56
C ARG A 337 -8.09 38.40 9.60
N LYS A 338 -7.63 39.57 9.16
CA LYS A 338 -8.47 40.74 8.89
C LYS A 338 -8.28 41.15 7.44
N PRO A 339 -9.13 40.65 6.51
CA PRO A 339 -8.97 40.94 5.10
C PRO A 339 -9.19 42.44 4.84
N SER A 340 -8.31 43.04 4.04
CA SER A 340 -8.36 44.46 3.66
C SER A 340 -8.68 44.67 2.17
N GLY A 341 -8.85 43.57 1.42
CA GLY A 341 -9.41 43.56 0.07
C GLY A 341 -9.05 42.30 -0.70
N THR A 342 -9.39 42.27 -1.98
CA THR A 342 -9.24 41.09 -2.84
C THR A 342 -8.01 41.17 -3.74
N LEU A 343 -7.33 40.04 -3.93
CA LEU A 343 -6.23 39.84 -4.87
C LEU A 343 -6.56 38.67 -5.80
N ALA A 344 -6.46 38.90 -7.11
CA ALA A 344 -6.47 37.84 -8.10
C ALA A 344 -5.03 37.44 -8.43
N LEU A 345 -4.72 36.15 -8.26
CA LEU A 345 -3.45 35.56 -8.69
C LEU A 345 -3.51 35.24 -10.20
N PRO A 346 -2.36 35.28 -10.90
CA PRO A 346 -2.32 34.90 -12.30
C PRO A 346 -2.66 33.42 -12.47
N ILE A 347 -3.51 33.09 -13.44
CA ILE A 347 -3.89 31.70 -13.74
C ILE A 347 -2.68 30.94 -14.30
N LYS A 348 -2.44 29.71 -13.82
CA LYS A 348 -1.41 28.84 -14.38
C LYS A 348 -1.95 28.11 -15.60
N VAL A 349 -1.23 28.22 -16.71
CA VAL A 349 -1.51 27.50 -17.95
C VAL A 349 -0.38 26.51 -18.21
N MET A 350 -0.68 25.22 -18.12
CA MET A 350 0.28 24.13 -18.24
C MET A 350 0.29 23.61 -19.67
N LEU A 351 1.41 23.75 -20.38
CA LEU A 351 1.57 23.25 -21.74
C LEU A 351 2.18 21.84 -21.72
N LEU A 352 1.43 20.86 -22.20
CA LEU A 352 1.79 19.44 -22.15
C LEU A 352 1.87 18.82 -23.54
N GLY A 353 2.60 17.71 -23.67
CA GLY A 353 2.75 16.94 -24.91
C GLY A 353 4.20 16.62 -25.28
N ASN A 354 4.38 15.78 -26.29
CA ASN A 354 5.69 15.29 -26.75
C ASN A 354 6.64 16.40 -27.22
N HIS A 355 7.91 16.06 -27.39
CA HIS A 355 8.87 16.96 -28.03
C HIS A 355 8.37 17.34 -29.43
N SER A 356 8.59 18.59 -29.85
CA SER A 356 8.12 19.11 -31.15
C SER A 356 6.61 19.02 -31.43
N SER A 357 5.76 18.86 -30.40
CA SER A 357 4.30 18.87 -30.58
C SER A 357 3.70 20.24 -30.91
N GLY A 358 4.49 21.31 -30.86
CA GLY A 358 4.08 22.69 -31.20
C GLY A 358 3.91 23.63 -30.01
N LYS A 359 4.21 23.20 -28.77
CA LYS A 359 4.13 24.03 -27.54
C LYS A 359 4.89 25.35 -27.67
N SER A 360 6.18 25.28 -27.97
CA SER A 360 7.02 26.48 -28.08
C SER A 360 6.62 27.35 -29.29
N THR A 361 6.11 26.75 -30.37
CA THR A 361 5.55 27.48 -31.53
C THR A 361 4.30 28.27 -31.14
N PHE A 362 3.40 27.68 -30.36
CA PHE A 362 2.23 28.36 -29.81
C PHE A 362 2.64 29.53 -28.89
N LEU A 363 3.56 29.31 -27.95
CA LEU A 363 4.10 30.39 -27.10
C LEU A 363 4.73 31.54 -27.90
N ASN A 364 5.47 31.21 -28.95
CA ASN A 364 6.07 32.22 -29.82
C ASN A 364 4.99 32.96 -30.63
N SER A 365 3.89 32.31 -31.00
CA SER A 365 2.77 32.94 -31.72
C SER A 365 2.00 33.97 -30.89
N LEU A 366 2.01 33.81 -29.56
CA LEU A 366 1.42 34.75 -28.62
C LEU A 366 2.20 36.09 -28.56
N HIS A 367 3.39 36.19 -29.15
CA HIS A 367 4.22 37.40 -29.17
C HIS A 367 3.97 38.31 -30.39
N LYS A 368 3.79 39.62 -30.17
CA LYS A 368 3.78 40.66 -31.24
C LYS A 368 5.18 41.19 -31.63
N ARG A 369 6.30 40.69 -31.06
CA ARG A 369 7.68 41.17 -31.36
C ARG A 369 8.72 40.04 -31.50
N LYS A 370 9.61 40.22 -32.49
CA LYS A 370 10.76 39.43 -32.99
C LYS A 370 10.96 38.00 -32.47
N LYS A 371 10.94 37.03 -33.41
CA LYS A 371 11.42 35.65 -33.27
C LYS A 371 12.80 35.62 -32.57
N LYS A 372 12.87 35.14 -31.33
CA LYS A 372 14.12 34.57 -30.80
C LYS A 372 14.36 33.27 -31.57
N LYS A 373 15.60 33.03 -32.03
CA LYS A 373 15.96 31.74 -32.67
C LYS A 373 15.56 30.59 -31.74
N PRO A 374 15.04 29.47 -32.28
CA PRO A 374 14.79 28.26 -31.51
C PRO A 374 16.14 27.63 -31.16
N GLY A 375 16.76 28.09 -30.07
CA GLY A 375 17.84 27.38 -29.42
C GLY A 375 17.24 26.21 -28.65
N SER A 376 17.81 25.02 -28.84
CA SER A 376 17.44 23.75 -28.22
C SER A 376 17.03 23.86 -26.74
N THR A 377 15.82 23.38 -26.44
CA THR A 377 15.35 22.79 -25.15
C THR A 377 15.80 23.49 -23.87
N HIS A 378 15.08 24.54 -23.47
CA HIS A 378 15.00 24.93 -22.05
C HIS A 378 14.24 23.84 -21.27
N VAL A 379 14.74 23.48 -20.09
CA VAL A 379 14.14 22.45 -19.24
C VAL A 379 12.81 22.91 -18.63
N LEU A 380 12.75 24.16 -18.15
CA LEU A 380 11.51 24.84 -17.77
C LEU A 380 11.51 26.27 -18.31
N ARG A 381 10.52 26.60 -19.14
CA ARG A 381 10.27 27.98 -19.58
C ARG A 381 8.95 28.47 -18.98
N VAL A 382 9.04 29.53 -18.16
CA VAL A 382 7.85 30.20 -17.62
C VAL A 382 7.67 31.54 -18.34
N GLU A 383 6.55 31.69 -19.03
CA GLU A 383 6.19 32.91 -19.73
C GLU A 383 5.04 33.61 -19.01
N LYS A 384 5.34 34.75 -18.39
CA LYS A 384 4.35 35.55 -17.66
C LYS A 384 3.67 36.52 -18.60
N ARG A 385 2.34 36.49 -18.64
CA ARG A 385 1.50 37.35 -19.49
C ARG A 385 0.55 38.17 -18.61
N PRO A 386 1.00 39.33 -18.10
CA PRO A 386 0.15 40.21 -17.30
C PRO A 386 -1.09 40.70 -18.05
N ASP A 387 -1.01 40.79 -19.38
CA ASP A 387 -2.10 41.19 -20.27
C ASP A 387 -3.23 40.14 -20.34
N LEU A 388 -2.87 38.86 -20.21
CA LEU A 388 -3.82 37.75 -20.09
C LEU A 388 -4.05 37.36 -18.63
N GLU A 389 -3.37 38.01 -17.69
CA GLU A 389 -3.33 37.66 -16.26
C GLU A 389 -3.03 36.17 -16.02
N ALA A 390 -2.10 35.60 -16.80
CA ALA A 390 -1.75 34.19 -16.74
C ALA A 390 -0.24 33.94 -16.86
N ASN A 391 0.21 32.84 -16.27
CA ASN A 391 1.58 32.33 -16.36
C ASN A 391 1.57 31.01 -17.14
N PHE A 392 2.30 30.96 -18.25
CA PHE A 392 2.41 29.76 -19.08
C PHE A 392 3.66 28.98 -18.71
N TYR A 393 3.51 27.68 -18.50
CA TYR A 393 4.58 26.76 -18.13
C TYR A 393 4.81 25.76 -19.28
N ASP A 394 6.00 25.80 -19.89
CA ASP A 394 6.47 24.85 -20.92
C ASP A 394 7.58 23.99 -20.31
N PHE A 395 7.23 22.75 -19.97
CA PHE A 395 8.17 21.73 -19.51
C PHE A 395 8.82 21.08 -20.75
N GLY A 396 10.15 21.07 -20.79
CA GLY A 396 10.98 20.80 -21.97
C GLY A 396 10.99 19.37 -22.50
N GLY A 397 9.83 18.70 -22.62
CA GLY A 397 9.72 17.30 -23.06
C GLY A 397 9.50 16.34 -21.89
N GLN A 398 9.68 15.04 -22.14
CA GLN A 398 9.23 13.94 -21.26
C GLN A 398 10.21 13.56 -20.13
N ASP A 399 11.51 13.82 -20.29
CA ASP A 399 12.55 13.34 -19.37
C ASP A 399 12.60 14.09 -18.01
N PHE A 400 11.68 15.04 -17.78
CA PHE A 400 11.75 16.00 -16.68
C PHE A 400 10.48 16.05 -15.83
N TYR A 401 9.58 15.07 -15.88
CA TYR A 401 8.32 15.12 -15.14
C TYR A 401 8.37 14.53 -13.72
N HIS A 402 9.52 14.51 -13.05
CA HIS A 402 9.67 13.83 -11.74
C HIS A 402 10.28 14.75 -10.65
N GLY A 403 9.82 14.59 -9.40
CA GLY A 403 10.29 15.33 -8.23
C GLY A 403 9.87 16.79 -8.23
N ILE A 404 10.85 17.72 -8.27
CA ILE A 404 10.71 19.18 -8.12
C ILE A 404 9.63 19.84 -9.00
N TYR A 405 9.18 19.16 -10.06
CA TYR A 405 8.13 19.63 -10.95
C TYR A 405 6.73 19.47 -10.38
N HIS A 406 6.53 18.51 -9.46
CA HIS A 406 5.29 18.31 -8.72
C HIS A 406 4.87 19.59 -8.00
N ALA A 407 5.84 20.35 -7.47
CA ALA A 407 5.61 21.64 -6.85
C ALA A 407 4.85 22.61 -7.78
N PHE A 408 4.95 22.52 -9.11
CA PHE A 408 4.26 23.44 -10.02
C PHE A 408 2.84 23.04 -10.39
N TYR A 409 2.44 21.80 -10.12
CA TYR A 409 1.08 21.34 -10.36
C TYR A 409 0.16 21.88 -9.26
N SER A 410 -0.57 22.95 -9.56
CA SER A 410 -1.46 23.61 -8.60
C SER A 410 -2.94 23.40 -8.93
N THR A 411 -3.76 23.36 -7.89
CA THR A 411 -5.24 23.35 -7.95
C THR A 411 -5.74 24.50 -8.82
N GLY A 412 -6.69 24.23 -9.72
CA GLY A 412 -7.24 25.27 -10.61
C GLY A 412 -6.37 25.73 -11.79
N ALA A 413 -5.31 24.99 -12.14
CA ALA A 413 -4.55 25.23 -13.37
C ALA A 413 -5.37 24.86 -14.64
N LEU A 414 -5.09 25.55 -15.75
CA LEU A 414 -5.62 25.24 -17.08
C LEU A 414 -4.59 24.40 -17.84
N TYR A 415 -4.96 23.20 -18.30
CA TYR A 415 -4.09 22.30 -19.05
C TYR A 415 -4.33 22.42 -20.54
N MET A 416 -3.26 22.59 -21.32
CA MET A 416 -3.30 22.57 -22.78
C MET A 416 -2.41 21.44 -23.31
N LEU A 417 -3.02 20.40 -23.87
CA LEU A 417 -2.33 19.26 -24.45
C LEU A 417 -2.10 19.47 -25.95
N PHE A 418 -0.84 19.54 -26.37
CA PHE A 418 -0.44 19.66 -27.78
C PHE A 418 0.05 18.32 -28.32
N TRP A 419 -0.49 17.90 -29.47
CA TRP A 419 -0.10 16.65 -30.12
C TRP A 419 -0.10 16.77 -31.66
N LYS A 420 0.61 15.86 -32.34
CA LYS A 420 0.61 15.70 -33.80
C LYS A 420 0.53 14.21 -34.15
N HIS A 421 0.04 13.85 -35.34
CA HIS A 421 -0.30 12.47 -35.68
C HIS A 421 0.89 11.51 -35.60
N GLU A 422 2.05 11.92 -36.11
CA GLU A 422 3.28 11.11 -36.13
C GLU A 422 3.77 10.66 -34.74
N LEU A 423 3.51 11.47 -33.70
CA LEU A 423 3.98 11.20 -32.33
C LEU A 423 2.90 10.62 -31.43
N ASP A 424 1.71 10.33 -31.95
CA ASP A 424 0.57 9.84 -31.17
C ASP A 424 0.65 8.32 -30.92
N LYS A 425 1.82 7.85 -30.46
CA LYS A 425 2.09 6.46 -30.14
C LYS A 425 3.08 6.38 -28.98
N ASN A 426 3.03 5.28 -28.23
CA ASN A 426 4.00 4.99 -27.19
C ASN A 426 5.21 4.31 -27.85
N SER A 427 6.36 5.01 -27.96
CA SER A 427 7.55 4.48 -28.63
C SER A 427 8.86 5.03 -28.10
N ARG A 428 9.93 4.23 -28.18
CA ARG A 428 11.33 4.66 -27.97
C ARG A 428 11.95 5.09 -29.30
N ASP A 429 11.91 6.38 -29.61
CA ASP A 429 12.50 6.92 -30.85
C ASP A 429 13.93 7.44 -30.65
N LYS A 430 14.75 7.44 -31.70
CA LYS A 430 16.13 7.97 -31.66
C LYS A 430 16.13 9.48 -31.95
N GLU A 431 16.76 10.29 -31.10
CA GLU A 431 16.96 11.70 -31.36
C GLU A 431 17.87 11.91 -32.60
N GLN A 432 17.43 12.67 -33.60
CA GLN A 432 18.33 13.32 -34.55
C GLN A 432 18.76 14.66 -33.94
N VAL A 433 19.89 14.68 -33.23
CA VAL A 433 20.49 15.95 -32.81
C VAL A 433 21.15 16.60 -34.04
N THR A 434 20.62 17.73 -34.48
CA THR A 434 21.21 18.59 -35.51
C THR A 434 22.34 19.48 -34.96
N ALA A 435 23.27 18.89 -34.19
CA ALA A 435 24.47 19.58 -33.75
C ALA A 435 25.69 18.70 -34.07
N VAL A 436 26.51 19.21 -34.97
CA VAL A 436 27.77 18.62 -35.44
C VAL A 436 28.67 18.39 -34.22
N GLY A 437 28.89 17.13 -33.83
CA GLY A 437 29.96 16.76 -32.90
C GLY A 437 29.72 15.56 -31.97
N ASP A 438 28.48 15.23 -31.61
CA ASP A 438 28.20 14.15 -30.65
C ASP A 438 27.55 12.93 -31.32
N ALA A 439 28.35 11.89 -31.57
CA ALA A 439 27.97 10.74 -32.38
C ALA A 439 27.03 9.71 -31.70
N HIS A 440 26.35 10.03 -30.59
CA HIS A 440 25.56 9.06 -29.83
C HIS A 440 24.13 9.56 -29.59
N LYS A 441 23.18 8.97 -30.34
CA LYS A 441 21.74 9.27 -30.32
C LYS A 441 21.11 8.83 -28.99
N GLN A 442 20.56 9.75 -28.20
CA GLN A 442 19.73 9.39 -27.05
C GLN A 442 18.35 8.89 -27.54
N LYS A 443 17.82 7.82 -26.94
CA LYS A 443 16.44 7.35 -27.21
C LYS A 443 15.48 8.22 -26.37
N ILE A 444 14.60 8.96 -27.05
CA ILE A 444 13.50 9.74 -26.46
C ILE A 444 12.25 8.87 -26.43
N LEU A 445 11.47 8.95 -25.36
CA LEU A 445 10.14 8.37 -25.31
C LEU A 445 9.15 9.31 -26.03
N ASN A 446 8.20 8.73 -26.75
CA ASN A 446 7.02 9.40 -27.26
C ASN A 446 5.80 8.74 -26.62
N PHE A 447 4.78 9.55 -26.31
CA PHE A 447 3.55 9.07 -25.66
C PHE A 447 2.33 9.56 -26.42
N ASN A 448 1.34 8.70 -26.56
CA ASN A 448 0.07 9.07 -27.18
C ASN A 448 -0.76 10.03 -26.31
N ARG A 449 -1.84 10.58 -26.87
CA ARG A 449 -2.75 11.50 -26.18
C ARG A 449 -3.39 10.89 -24.94
N SER A 450 -3.72 9.60 -24.96
CA SER A 450 -4.35 8.89 -23.84
C SER A 450 -3.43 8.83 -22.62
N TYR A 451 -2.13 8.65 -22.86
CA TYR A 451 -1.11 8.68 -21.82
C TYR A 451 -1.05 10.04 -21.13
N TRP A 452 -1.00 11.13 -21.91
CA TRP A 452 -0.97 12.48 -21.35
C TRP A 452 -2.24 12.83 -20.57
N LEU A 453 -3.41 12.44 -21.07
CA LEU A 453 -4.69 12.64 -20.36
C LEU A 453 -4.74 11.81 -19.07
N GLY A 454 -4.22 10.59 -19.09
CA GLY A 454 -4.05 9.75 -17.91
C GLY A 454 -3.17 10.39 -16.83
N GLN A 455 -2.04 10.98 -17.21
CA GLN A 455 -1.15 11.71 -16.28
C GLN A 455 -1.83 12.93 -15.65
N ILE A 456 -2.59 13.71 -16.43
CA ILE A 456 -3.34 14.87 -15.90
C ILE A 456 -4.40 14.38 -14.90
N HIS A 457 -5.15 13.34 -15.27
CA HIS A 457 -6.17 12.76 -14.41
C HIS A 457 -5.57 12.16 -13.13
N TYR A 458 -4.40 11.54 -13.22
CA TYR A 458 -3.63 11.07 -12.06
C TYR A 458 -3.26 12.21 -11.13
N ALA A 459 -2.69 13.31 -11.64
CA ALA A 459 -2.35 14.48 -10.83
C ALA A 459 -3.58 15.13 -10.19
N ASP A 460 -4.72 15.19 -10.89
CA ASP A 460 -6.02 15.61 -10.33
C ASP A 460 -6.48 14.68 -9.20
N ARG A 461 -6.31 13.37 -9.39
CA ARG A 461 -6.71 12.34 -8.43
C ARG A 461 -5.85 12.34 -7.18
N GLN A 462 -4.52 12.44 -7.30
CA GLN A 462 -3.61 12.58 -6.15
C GLN A 462 -4.03 13.76 -5.27
N ARG A 463 -4.44 14.86 -5.91
CA ARG A 463 -5.01 16.01 -5.21
C ARG A 463 -6.32 15.68 -4.52
N ARG A 464 -7.25 14.96 -5.15
CA ARG A 464 -8.50 14.51 -4.49
C ARG A 464 -8.24 13.62 -3.28
N ILE A 465 -7.30 12.68 -3.38
CA ILE A 465 -6.90 11.79 -2.29
C ILE A 465 -6.35 12.62 -1.12
N ALA A 466 -5.50 13.61 -1.40
CA ALA A 466 -5.00 14.56 -0.41
C ALA A 466 -6.00 15.69 -0.04
N GLY A 467 -7.27 15.62 -0.48
CA GLY A 467 -8.29 16.65 -0.20
C GLY A 467 -8.13 18.01 -0.89
N ARG A 468 -7.22 18.14 -1.87
CA ARG A 468 -6.75 19.40 -2.47
C ARG A 468 -7.59 19.93 -3.65
N ASP A 469 -8.35 19.13 -4.39
CA ASP A 469 -9.18 19.61 -5.53
C ASP A 469 -10.45 18.80 -5.74
N ARG A 470 -11.52 19.43 -6.23
CA ARG A 470 -12.80 18.80 -6.62
C ARG A 470 -13.24 19.12 -8.05
N SER A 471 -12.45 19.90 -8.81
CA SER A 471 -12.77 20.16 -10.21
C SER A 471 -12.60 18.88 -11.04
N SER A 472 -13.57 18.59 -11.90
CA SER A 472 -13.62 17.40 -12.73
C SER A 472 -13.36 17.74 -14.18
N GLY A 473 -12.14 17.55 -14.70
CA GLY A 473 -11.83 17.53 -16.15
C GLY A 473 -12.18 18.79 -16.96
N GLU A 474 -12.79 19.81 -16.36
CA GLU A 474 -13.34 21.00 -17.03
C GLU A 474 -12.27 22.00 -17.50
N ASN A 475 -11.00 21.78 -17.15
CA ASN A 475 -9.89 22.69 -17.40
C ASN A 475 -8.87 22.14 -18.41
N ILE A 476 -9.26 21.21 -19.29
CA ILE A 476 -8.35 20.58 -20.27
C ILE A 476 -8.74 20.97 -21.69
N LEU A 477 -7.84 21.65 -22.41
CA LEU A 477 -7.94 21.95 -23.84
C LEU A 477 -6.98 21.07 -24.63
N VAL A 478 -7.46 20.43 -25.70
CA VAL A 478 -6.62 19.56 -26.55
C VAL A 478 -6.42 20.22 -27.90
N VAL A 479 -5.16 20.33 -28.33
CA VAL A 479 -4.77 21.02 -29.56
C VAL A 479 -4.01 20.05 -30.47
N GLN A 480 -4.66 19.60 -31.54
CA GLN A 480 -3.99 18.94 -32.66
C GLN A 480 -3.28 20.00 -33.50
N THR A 481 -1.95 19.91 -33.54
CA THR A 481 -1.13 20.77 -34.40
C THR A 481 -0.97 20.17 -35.79
N HIS A 482 -0.36 20.93 -36.72
CA HIS A 482 -0.08 20.49 -38.10
C HIS A 482 -1.33 20.05 -38.89
N ALA A 483 -2.48 20.69 -38.65
CA ALA A 483 -3.73 20.44 -39.38
C ALA A 483 -3.67 20.80 -40.89
N ASP A 484 -2.54 21.31 -41.37
CA ASP A 484 -2.20 21.47 -42.78
C ASP A 484 -1.71 20.17 -43.44
N ARG A 485 -1.23 19.21 -42.66
CA ARG A 485 -0.77 17.89 -43.13
C ARG A 485 -1.64 16.75 -42.61
N ASP A 486 -1.99 16.82 -41.34
CA ASP A 486 -2.71 15.76 -40.65
C ASP A 486 -4.22 15.96 -40.79
N TYR A 487 -4.95 14.86 -40.97
CA TYR A 487 -6.41 14.89 -40.95
C TYR A 487 -6.91 15.14 -39.52
N GLN A 488 -8.05 15.81 -39.41
CA GLN A 488 -8.71 16.05 -38.12
C GLN A 488 -9.08 14.73 -37.45
N GLN A 489 -8.61 14.54 -36.21
CA GLN A 489 -8.93 13.37 -35.40
C GLN A 489 -9.45 13.78 -34.03
N ASN A 490 -10.73 13.52 -33.78
CA ASN A 490 -11.33 13.73 -32.47
C ASN A 490 -10.98 12.61 -31.49
N LEU A 491 -10.99 12.93 -30.19
CA LEU A 491 -11.02 12.00 -29.07
C LEU A 491 -12.38 11.26 -28.99
N LYS A 492 -12.78 10.56 -30.05
CA LYS A 492 -14.02 9.74 -30.02
C LYS A 492 -13.77 8.45 -29.24
N GLY A 493 -14.51 8.25 -28.15
CA GLY A 493 -14.54 6.98 -27.39
C GLY A 493 -13.50 6.87 -26.27
N THR A 494 -12.85 7.96 -25.86
CA THR A 494 -11.95 7.97 -24.70
C THR A 494 -12.71 8.12 -23.38
N VAL A 495 -12.22 7.50 -22.30
CA VAL A 495 -12.75 7.63 -20.93
C VAL A 495 -12.62 9.06 -20.39
N PHE A 496 -11.66 9.82 -20.91
CA PHE A 496 -11.33 11.17 -20.42
C PHE A 496 -12.26 12.24 -20.98
N SER A 497 -12.90 13.00 -20.08
CA SER A 497 -13.65 14.21 -20.42
C SER A 497 -12.68 15.38 -20.63
N VAL A 498 -12.76 16.04 -21.78
CA VAL A 498 -12.01 17.25 -22.11
C VAL A 498 -12.96 18.40 -22.41
N ARG A 499 -12.52 19.64 -22.16
CA ARG A 499 -13.36 20.83 -22.32
C ARG A 499 -13.64 21.14 -23.78
N GLU A 500 -12.59 21.13 -24.61
CA GLU A 500 -12.70 21.44 -26.04
C GLU A 500 -11.48 20.92 -26.82
N GLU A 501 -11.69 20.57 -28.09
CA GLU A 501 -10.67 20.08 -29.02
C GLU A 501 -10.47 21.07 -30.18
N PHE A 502 -9.21 21.39 -30.49
CA PHE A 502 -8.83 22.33 -31.54
C PHE A 502 -7.96 21.67 -32.60
N TYR A 503 -8.14 22.09 -33.86
CA TYR A 503 -7.40 21.60 -35.02
C TYR A 503 -6.74 22.78 -35.72
N ILE A 504 -5.43 22.95 -35.55
CA ILE A 504 -4.75 24.19 -35.94
C ILE A 504 -3.40 23.93 -36.62
N ALA A 505 -3.20 24.55 -37.77
CA ALA A 505 -1.87 24.72 -38.36
C ALA A 505 -1.16 25.92 -37.71
N LEU A 506 -0.26 25.65 -36.75
CA LEU A 506 0.50 26.71 -36.06
C LEU A 506 1.52 27.39 -36.98
N GLU A 507 2.20 26.63 -37.82
CA GLU A 507 3.05 27.08 -38.93
C GLU A 507 2.78 26.17 -40.14
N ARG A 508 2.86 26.71 -41.36
CA ARG A 508 2.77 25.90 -42.60
C ARG A 508 4.18 25.64 -43.12
N GLU A 509 4.46 24.42 -43.54
CA GLU A 509 5.71 24.10 -44.25
C GLU A 509 5.58 24.39 -45.77
N ASP A 510 6.69 24.84 -46.38
CA ASP A 510 6.85 25.69 -47.57
C ASP A 510 6.28 25.25 -48.95
N THR A 511 5.25 24.39 -49.03
CA THR A 511 4.73 23.92 -50.34
C THR A 511 3.42 24.57 -50.82
N GLU A 512 2.65 25.24 -49.95
CA GLU A 512 1.36 25.87 -50.31
C GLU A 512 1.23 27.32 -49.81
N THR A 513 2.31 28.10 -49.85
CA THR A 513 2.36 29.46 -49.29
C THR A 513 1.48 30.50 -50.02
N GLN A 514 0.71 30.11 -51.06
CA GLN A 514 -0.06 31.04 -51.91
C GLN A 514 -1.59 31.00 -51.77
N ASP A 515 -2.19 30.03 -51.09
CA ASP A 515 -3.66 29.98 -50.94
C ASP A 515 -4.17 30.91 -49.82
N LYS A 516 -4.72 32.06 -50.23
CA LYS A 516 -5.28 33.08 -49.33
C LYS A 516 -6.48 32.57 -48.51
N VAL A 517 -7.22 31.57 -48.98
CA VAL A 517 -8.39 31.03 -48.28
C VAL A 517 -7.96 30.20 -47.09
N LEU A 518 -6.96 29.34 -47.31
CA LEU A 518 -6.37 28.49 -46.29
C LEU A 518 -5.66 29.30 -45.20
N GLN A 519 -4.91 30.36 -45.56
CA GLN A 519 -4.32 31.28 -44.59
C GLN A 519 -5.38 32.02 -43.74
N LYS A 520 -6.53 32.38 -44.32
CA LYS A 520 -7.65 32.98 -43.58
C LYS A 520 -8.25 31.97 -42.60
N ARG A 521 -8.39 30.70 -42.99
CA ARG A 521 -8.87 29.62 -42.12
C ARG A 521 -7.95 29.43 -40.91
N ASP A 522 -6.64 29.30 -41.14
CA ASP A 522 -5.65 29.10 -40.08
C ASP A 522 -5.59 30.30 -39.12
N LYS A 523 -5.72 31.53 -39.65
CA LYS A 523 -5.80 32.75 -38.86
C LYS A 523 -7.09 32.81 -38.01
N ALA A 524 -8.22 32.37 -38.56
CA ALA A 524 -9.48 32.29 -37.82
C ALA A 524 -9.41 31.25 -36.69
N ALA A 525 -8.87 30.06 -36.97
CA ALA A 525 -8.71 28.99 -35.98
C ALA A 525 -7.78 29.42 -34.82
N LYS A 526 -6.64 30.05 -35.13
CA LYS A 526 -5.76 30.64 -34.11
C LYS A 526 -6.48 31.68 -33.26
N ARG A 527 -7.25 32.58 -33.89
CA ARG A 527 -8.02 33.61 -33.18
C ARG A 527 -9.06 33.00 -32.26
N TYR A 528 -9.75 31.95 -32.70
CA TYR A 528 -10.74 31.24 -31.89
C TYR A 528 -10.09 30.62 -30.64
N LEU A 529 -8.97 29.91 -30.80
CA LEU A 529 -8.22 29.35 -29.66
C LEU A 529 -7.80 30.45 -28.66
N HIS A 530 -7.35 31.61 -29.13
CA HIS A 530 -6.96 32.71 -28.25
C HIS A 530 -8.16 33.27 -27.47
N LEU A 531 -9.30 33.51 -28.14
CA LEU A 531 -10.51 33.99 -27.47
C LEU A 531 -11.02 32.99 -26.44
N ARG A 532 -10.98 31.70 -26.76
CA ARG A 532 -11.43 30.65 -25.85
C ARG A 532 -10.51 30.51 -24.63
N LEU A 533 -9.20 30.64 -24.85
CA LEU A 533 -8.21 30.71 -23.77
C LEU A 533 -8.46 31.91 -22.84
N GLU A 534 -8.72 33.09 -23.40
CA GLU A 534 -9.07 34.31 -22.63
C GLU A 534 -10.34 34.10 -21.79
N GLU A 535 -11.38 33.48 -22.37
CA GLU A 535 -12.63 33.18 -21.67
C GLU A 535 -12.45 32.21 -20.50
N GLU A 536 -11.72 31.12 -20.71
CA GLU A 536 -11.48 30.12 -19.66
C GLU A 536 -10.56 30.65 -18.55
N ILE A 537 -9.56 31.49 -18.88
CA ILE A 537 -8.76 32.20 -17.88
C ILE A 537 -9.62 33.14 -17.05
N ALA A 538 -10.52 33.91 -17.67
CA ALA A 538 -11.43 34.80 -16.96
C ALA A 538 -12.37 34.03 -16.01
N ARG A 539 -12.93 32.91 -16.47
CA ARG A 539 -13.77 32.01 -15.66
C ARG A 539 -13.02 31.49 -14.43
N LEU A 540 -11.79 31.01 -14.62
CA LEU A 540 -10.97 30.51 -13.50
C LEU A 540 -10.59 31.63 -12.55
N LYS A 541 -10.31 32.84 -13.04
CA LYS A 541 -9.96 34.00 -12.22
C LYS A 541 -11.09 34.42 -11.28
N GLU A 542 -12.33 34.44 -11.77
CA GLU A 542 -13.50 34.76 -10.94
C GLU A 542 -13.62 33.76 -9.78
N LYS A 543 -13.44 32.46 -10.06
CA LYS A 543 -13.44 31.40 -9.06
C LYS A 543 -12.27 31.50 -8.07
N MET A 544 -11.10 31.99 -8.51
CA MET A 544 -9.85 31.96 -7.75
C MET A 544 -9.49 33.29 -7.05
N SER A 545 -10.28 34.35 -7.18
CA SER A 545 -10.01 35.63 -6.48
C SER A 545 -10.03 35.45 -4.95
N ILE A 546 -9.04 35.99 -4.24
CA ILE A 546 -8.79 35.70 -2.81
C ILE A 546 -8.90 36.99 -1.99
N GLU A 547 -9.60 36.96 -0.87
CA GLU A 547 -9.48 38.00 0.16
C GLU A 547 -8.12 37.87 0.85
N VAL A 548 -7.36 38.95 0.93
CA VAL A 548 -6.00 38.96 1.50
C VAL A 548 -5.84 40.05 2.56
N THR A 549 -4.99 39.77 3.55
CA THR A 549 -4.51 40.76 4.51
C THR A 549 -3.48 41.70 3.87
N ASP A 550 -3.14 42.79 4.55
CA ASP A 550 -2.09 43.71 4.08
C ASP A 550 -0.71 43.01 4.00
N SER A 551 -0.40 42.14 4.95
CA SER A 551 0.84 41.36 4.99
C SER A 551 0.91 40.35 3.85
N GLU A 552 -0.15 39.57 3.65
CA GLU A 552 -0.25 38.65 2.51
C GLU A 552 -0.12 39.41 1.19
N ARG A 553 -0.84 40.53 1.05
CA ARG A 553 -0.73 41.40 -0.14
C ARG A 553 0.70 41.90 -0.34
N ALA A 554 1.41 42.27 0.73
CA ALA A 554 2.82 42.67 0.64
C ALA A 554 3.70 41.52 0.17
N LEU A 555 3.52 40.31 0.72
CA LEU A 555 4.22 39.09 0.30
C LEU A 555 3.94 38.76 -1.18
N TYR A 556 2.68 38.73 -1.57
CA TYR A 556 2.26 38.49 -2.96
C TYR A 556 2.78 39.58 -3.90
N ASN A 557 2.73 40.86 -3.54
CA ASN A 557 3.26 41.92 -4.39
C ASN A 557 4.79 41.81 -4.54
N TYR A 558 5.48 41.40 -3.47
CA TYR A 558 6.91 41.19 -3.47
C TYR A 558 7.33 40.02 -4.38
N ILE A 559 6.58 38.91 -4.33
CA ILE A 559 6.85 37.71 -5.11
C ILE A 559 6.33 37.86 -6.55
N ILE A 560 5.15 38.41 -6.77
CA ILE A 560 4.41 38.36 -8.05
C ILE A 560 4.47 39.70 -8.81
N LYS A 561 4.05 40.83 -8.22
CA LYS A 561 3.80 42.10 -8.95
C LYS A 561 5.02 43.00 -9.17
N GLY A 562 6.06 42.91 -8.33
CA GLY A 562 7.41 43.30 -8.72
C GLY A 562 7.64 44.76 -9.15
N GLU A 563 7.57 45.71 -8.21
CA GLU A 563 8.33 46.97 -8.38
C GLU A 563 9.85 46.73 -8.26
N ASP A 564 10.28 45.70 -7.51
CA ASP A 564 11.70 45.34 -7.32
C ASP A 564 12.19 44.12 -8.13
N ARG A 565 11.31 43.38 -8.82
CA ARG A 565 11.74 42.24 -9.67
C ARG A 565 12.57 42.68 -10.88
N LYS A 566 12.40 43.92 -11.35
CA LYS A 566 13.26 44.51 -12.39
C LYS A 566 14.68 44.82 -11.89
N LYS A 567 14.87 45.00 -10.58
CA LYS A 567 16.19 45.22 -9.94
C LYS A 567 16.83 43.92 -9.46
N ARG A 568 16.03 42.91 -9.10
CA ARG A 568 16.52 41.57 -8.78
C ARG A 568 16.92 40.83 -10.06
N LYS A 569 18.22 40.52 -10.21
CA LYS A 569 18.65 39.50 -11.18
C LYS A 569 17.94 38.19 -10.81
N LYS A 570 17.40 37.45 -11.80
CA LYS A 570 16.90 36.07 -11.61
C LYS A 570 17.91 35.32 -10.73
N SER A 571 17.47 34.81 -9.59
CA SER A 571 18.35 34.23 -8.57
C SER A 571 17.90 32.82 -8.25
N HIS A 572 18.80 31.86 -8.48
CA HIS A 572 18.65 30.46 -8.06
C HIS A 572 18.94 30.27 -6.56
N ARG A 573 19.53 31.27 -5.88
CA ARG A 573 19.89 31.15 -4.47
C ARG A 573 18.68 31.33 -3.55
N PRO A 574 18.56 30.54 -2.48
CA PRO A 574 17.50 30.71 -1.50
C PRO A 574 17.67 32.03 -0.73
N SER A 575 16.56 32.56 -0.23
CA SER A 575 16.53 33.67 0.72
C SER A 575 16.22 33.16 2.12
N HIS A 576 16.92 33.68 3.13
CA HIS A 576 16.57 33.40 4.52
C HIS A 576 15.23 34.07 4.87
N THR A 577 14.33 33.35 5.54
CA THR A 577 12.97 33.81 5.86
C THR A 577 12.96 35.07 6.71
N GLU A 578 13.85 35.19 7.70
CA GLU A 578 14.00 36.43 8.49
C GLU A 578 14.42 37.62 7.63
N GLY A 579 15.46 37.44 6.81
CA GLY A 579 15.96 38.49 5.92
C GLY A 579 14.92 38.89 4.86
N LEU A 580 14.06 37.96 4.46
CA LEU A 580 12.92 38.23 3.59
C LEU A 580 11.88 39.11 4.28
N ARG A 581 11.51 38.78 5.52
CA ARG A 581 10.58 39.59 6.33
C ARG A 581 11.04 41.04 6.47
N TYR A 582 12.32 41.27 6.82
CA TYR A 582 12.87 42.62 6.95
C TYR A 582 12.86 43.43 5.64
N LYS A 583 12.98 42.77 4.48
CA LYS A 583 12.93 43.43 3.16
C LYS A 583 11.51 43.79 2.74
N MET A 584 10.49 43.18 3.32
CA MET A 584 9.08 43.46 3.03
C MET A 584 8.54 44.44 4.06
N SER A 585 8.75 45.74 3.86
CA SER A 585 8.31 46.79 4.80
C SER A 585 6.80 46.83 5.08
N GLY A 586 5.99 46.25 4.18
CA GLY A 586 4.54 46.10 4.35
C GLY A 586 4.10 44.84 5.12
N TYR A 587 5.00 43.89 5.39
CA TYR A 587 4.69 42.64 6.08
C TYR A 587 4.83 42.82 7.59
N ARG A 588 3.71 42.82 8.33
CA ARG A 588 3.68 43.15 9.77
C ARG A 588 3.57 41.91 10.67
N ASP A 589 3.18 40.77 10.11
CA ASP A 589 2.90 39.55 10.88
C ASP A 589 4.19 38.87 11.36
N SER A 590 4.04 37.86 12.23
CA SER A 590 5.17 37.15 12.84
C SER A 590 6.01 36.35 11.82
N LEU A 591 7.21 35.91 12.22
CA LEU A 591 8.04 35.03 11.37
C LEU A 591 7.37 33.66 11.15
N ALA A 592 6.70 33.11 12.18
CA ALA A 592 5.95 31.87 12.06
C ALA A 592 4.82 31.99 11.04
N SER A 593 4.08 33.11 11.08
CA SER A 593 3.04 33.42 10.08
C SER A 593 3.62 33.48 8.67
N LEU A 594 4.80 34.09 8.50
CA LEU A 594 5.48 34.13 7.19
C LEU A 594 5.86 32.72 6.70
N LYS A 595 6.41 31.87 7.58
CA LYS A 595 6.76 30.49 7.22
C LYS A 595 5.53 29.71 6.76
N GLY A 596 4.41 29.82 7.47
CA GLY A 596 3.16 29.19 7.03
C GLY A 596 2.68 29.78 5.69
N ASP A 597 2.79 31.09 5.46
CA ASP A 597 2.31 31.73 4.23
C ASP A 597 3.14 31.25 3.03
N LEU A 598 4.45 31.12 3.24
CA LEU A 598 5.38 30.53 2.28
C LEU A 598 5.07 29.05 2.02
N HIS A 599 4.65 28.30 3.04
CA HIS A 599 4.23 26.90 2.86
C HIS A 599 2.96 26.79 2.01
N GLN A 600 1.95 27.62 2.27
CA GLN A 600 0.76 27.68 1.42
C GLN A 600 1.10 28.10 -0.01
N LEU A 601 2.03 29.05 -0.20
CA LEU A 601 2.56 29.39 -1.54
C LEU A 601 3.32 28.25 -2.21
N TYR A 602 4.02 27.41 -1.45
CA TYR A 602 4.67 26.20 -1.97
C TYR A 602 3.65 25.16 -2.39
N LEU A 603 2.60 24.91 -1.59
CA LEU A 603 1.50 24.03 -1.95
C LEU A 603 0.75 24.53 -3.20
N HIS A 604 0.70 25.85 -3.40
CA HIS A 604 0.23 26.47 -4.63
C HIS A 604 1.26 26.50 -5.77
N GLY A 605 2.52 26.12 -5.55
CA GLY A 605 3.56 26.08 -6.57
C GLY A 605 4.10 27.42 -7.03
N GLU A 606 4.04 28.44 -6.18
CA GLU A 606 4.56 29.79 -6.46
C GLU A 606 6.02 29.94 -6.00
N VAL A 607 6.43 29.20 -4.97
CA VAL A 607 7.78 29.16 -4.40
C VAL A 607 8.18 27.72 -4.10
N LEU A 608 9.48 27.47 -3.87
CA LEU A 608 9.93 26.21 -3.26
C LEU A 608 10.27 26.46 -1.79
N TYR A 609 9.60 25.73 -0.89
CA TYR A 609 9.76 25.89 0.55
C TYR A 609 9.40 24.58 1.28
N TYR A 610 10.24 24.17 2.23
CA TYR A 610 10.10 22.90 2.96
C TYR A 610 10.02 23.23 4.44
N LYS A 611 8.79 23.41 4.96
CA LYS A 611 8.52 23.93 6.31
C LYS A 611 9.13 23.04 7.41
N ASP A 612 9.04 21.72 7.22
CA ASP A 612 9.34 20.74 8.27
C ASP A 612 10.75 20.14 8.18
N ASP A 613 11.51 20.44 7.12
CA ASP A 613 12.89 19.98 7.02
C ASP A 613 13.81 20.83 7.92
N LYS A 614 14.59 20.13 8.77
CA LYS A 614 15.50 20.73 9.76
C LYS A 614 16.49 21.73 9.16
N TYR A 615 16.92 21.51 7.92
CA TYR A 615 17.94 22.33 7.25
C TYR A 615 17.33 23.37 6.31
N LEU A 616 16.18 23.06 5.69
CA LEU A 616 15.56 23.92 4.69
C LEU A 616 14.44 24.82 5.22
N SER A 617 13.92 24.60 6.43
CA SER A 617 12.79 25.36 7.02
C SER A 617 13.01 26.87 7.13
N ASN A 618 14.25 27.35 7.06
CA ASN A 618 14.60 28.78 7.09
C ASN A 618 14.93 29.36 5.71
N LEU A 619 14.88 28.56 4.65
CA LEU A 619 15.30 28.90 3.31
C LEU A 619 14.14 28.80 2.32
N VAL A 620 13.93 29.84 1.52
CA VAL A 620 12.89 29.85 0.47
C VAL A 620 13.47 30.25 -0.88
N TRP A 621 13.11 29.50 -1.92
CA TRP A 621 13.42 29.85 -3.31
C TRP A 621 12.24 30.58 -3.95
N LEU A 622 12.41 31.90 -4.10
CA LEU A 622 11.38 32.82 -4.61
C LEU A 622 11.21 32.82 -6.14
N ASP A 623 12.15 32.23 -6.86
CA ASP A 623 12.12 32.11 -8.32
C ASP A 623 12.33 30.66 -8.74
N PRO A 624 11.27 29.83 -8.68
CA PRO A 624 11.40 28.42 -9.01
C PRO A 624 11.87 28.16 -10.44
N GLU A 625 11.53 29.03 -11.41
CA GLU A 625 12.04 28.93 -12.79
C GLU A 625 13.57 29.02 -12.82
N ALA A 626 14.15 30.00 -12.10
CA ALA A 626 15.59 30.16 -12.03
C ALA A 626 16.26 28.98 -11.30
N THR A 627 15.64 28.50 -10.21
CA THR A 627 16.15 27.37 -9.42
C THR A 627 16.16 26.07 -10.23
N VAL A 628 15.04 25.71 -10.87
CA VAL A 628 14.92 24.48 -11.67
C VAL A 628 15.91 24.52 -12.85
N ASN A 629 16.02 25.65 -13.54
CA ASN A 629 16.99 25.77 -14.63
C ASN A 629 18.42 25.62 -14.12
N TYR A 630 18.78 26.23 -12.99
CA TYR A 630 20.10 26.06 -12.37
C TYR A 630 20.38 24.61 -11.97
N ILE A 631 19.39 23.90 -11.40
CA ILE A 631 19.50 22.48 -11.08
C ILE A 631 19.90 21.70 -12.33
N HIS A 632 19.23 21.89 -13.46
CA HIS A 632 19.55 21.11 -14.66
C HIS A 632 20.79 21.57 -15.43
N THR A 633 21.15 22.85 -15.38
CA THR A 633 22.33 23.35 -16.10
C THR A 633 23.62 23.20 -15.31
N GLU A 634 23.57 23.24 -13.98
CA GLU A 634 24.76 23.28 -13.12
C GLU A 634 24.86 22.09 -12.17
N ILE A 635 23.78 21.70 -11.47
CA ILE A 635 23.82 20.59 -10.50
C ILE A 635 23.79 19.25 -11.22
N LEU A 636 22.73 19.02 -12.00
CA LEU A 636 22.48 17.83 -12.81
C LEU A 636 22.98 17.99 -14.25
N TYR A 637 24.10 18.69 -14.41
CA TYR A 637 24.71 18.92 -15.71
C TYR A 637 25.14 17.60 -16.36
N LYS A 638 24.60 17.30 -17.55
CA LYS A 638 24.86 16.04 -18.29
C LYS A 638 26.36 15.75 -18.48
N GLY A 639 27.20 16.76 -18.62
CA GLY A 639 28.64 16.58 -18.77
C GLY A 639 29.37 16.12 -17.50
N ILE A 640 28.81 16.36 -16.31
CA ILE A 640 29.40 16.00 -15.01
C ILE A 640 28.87 14.66 -14.50
N ILE A 641 27.56 14.40 -14.65
CA ILE A 641 26.94 13.12 -14.23
C ILE A 641 27.52 11.93 -15.00
N GLY A 642 28.12 12.19 -16.17
CA GLY A 642 28.55 11.13 -17.07
C GLY A 642 27.36 10.33 -17.60
N ARG A 643 27.65 9.32 -18.44
CA ARG A 643 26.60 8.54 -19.13
C ARG A 643 25.93 7.48 -18.26
N ARG A 644 26.30 7.35 -16.98
CA ARG A 644 25.88 6.26 -16.09
C ARG A 644 24.86 6.66 -15.03
N GLY A 645 24.58 7.96 -14.83
CA GLY A 645 23.61 8.41 -13.83
C GLY A 645 24.04 8.20 -12.37
N ILE A 646 25.35 8.02 -12.13
CA ILE A 646 25.94 7.77 -10.81
C ILE A 646 27.03 8.82 -10.59
N ILE A 647 27.05 9.45 -9.41
CA ILE A 647 27.98 10.52 -9.08
C ILE A 647 28.44 10.44 -7.62
N GLU A 648 29.72 10.72 -7.38
CA GLU A 648 30.26 10.81 -6.03
C GLU A 648 29.60 11.95 -5.24
N LYS A 649 29.29 11.69 -3.96
CA LYS A 649 28.59 12.66 -3.10
C LYS A 649 29.28 14.02 -3.00
N ALA A 650 30.60 13.99 -2.82
CA ALA A 650 31.41 15.20 -2.66
C ALA A 650 31.22 16.19 -3.82
N VAL A 651 31.03 15.69 -5.04
CA VAL A 651 30.90 16.52 -6.25
C VAL A 651 29.60 17.32 -6.25
N LEU A 652 28.48 16.71 -5.83
CA LEU A 652 27.20 17.42 -5.75
C LEU A 652 27.11 18.32 -4.52
N GLU A 653 27.60 17.84 -3.38
CA GLU A 653 27.55 18.57 -2.10
C GLU A 653 28.47 19.81 -2.08
N GLU A 654 29.57 19.79 -2.83
CA GLU A 654 30.44 20.97 -2.98
C GLU A 654 29.73 22.11 -3.75
N LYS A 655 28.83 21.78 -4.67
CA LYS A 655 28.11 22.78 -5.48
C LYS A 655 27.04 23.51 -4.67
N ASP A 656 26.09 22.78 -4.10
CA ASP A 656 25.03 23.35 -3.26
C ASP A 656 24.34 22.28 -2.39
N LYS A 657 24.74 22.18 -1.13
CA LYS A 657 24.17 21.23 -0.16
C LYS A 657 22.66 21.37 0.04
N HIS A 658 22.12 22.58 -0.07
CA HIS A 658 20.68 22.80 0.14
C HIS A 658 19.87 22.25 -1.02
N LEU A 659 20.36 22.42 -2.26
CA LEU A 659 19.71 21.84 -3.43
C LEU A 659 19.85 20.32 -3.48
N VAL A 660 20.97 19.75 -3.02
CA VAL A 660 21.11 18.28 -2.88
C VAL A 660 20.04 17.74 -1.93
N ARG A 661 19.90 18.32 -0.74
CA ARG A 661 18.86 17.93 0.23
C ARG A 661 17.45 18.03 -0.35
N LEU A 662 17.19 19.10 -1.10
CA LEU A 662 15.92 19.29 -1.81
C LEU A 662 15.65 18.15 -2.81
N LEU A 663 16.65 17.75 -3.59
CA LEU A 663 16.53 16.67 -4.58
C LEU A 663 16.30 15.29 -3.92
N GLU A 664 16.83 15.06 -2.71
CA GLU A 664 16.55 13.85 -1.92
C GLU A 664 15.10 13.80 -1.44
N LEU A 665 14.59 14.92 -0.91
CA LEU A 665 13.20 15.04 -0.44
C LEU A 665 12.22 14.77 -1.59
N GLU A 666 12.51 15.33 -2.76
CA GLU A 666 11.71 15.19 -3.98
C GLU A 666 12.01 13.89 -4.76
N LYS A 667 12.79 12.95 -4.19
CA LYS A 667 13.15 11.64 -4.78
C LYS A 667 13.70 11.73 -6.22
N VAL A 668 14.43 12.81 -6.51
CA VAL A 668 15.15 13.00 -7.80
C VAL A 668 16.49 12.27 -7.76
N ILE A 669 17.11 12.22 -6.59
CA ILE A 669 18.37 11.49 -6.33
C ILE A 669 18.17 10.49 -5.19
N TYR A 670 18.91 9.40 -5.27
CA TYR A 670 18.95 8.35 -4.27
C TYR A 670 20.34 8.26 -3.66
N ASP A 671 20.42 8.29 -2.33
CA ASP A 671 21.66 8.10 -1.58
C ASP A 671 21.93 6.61 -1.33
N ASN A 672 22.99 6.07 -1.93
CA ASN A 672 23.46 4.69 -1.74
C ASN A 672 24.63 4.58 -0.74
N GLY A 673 24.83 5.57 0.13
CA GLY A 673 25.90 5.64 1.12
C GLY A 673 27.16 6.34 0.62
N GLN A 674 27.74 5.88 -0.49
CA GLN A 674 28.97 6.43 -1.08
C GLN A 674 28.74 7.38 -2.26
N GLU A 675 27.68 7.14 -3.02
CA GLU A 675 27.37 7.82 -4.28
C GLU A 675 25.88 8.19 -4.33
N TYR A 676 25.56 9.22 -5.12
CA TYR A 676 24.19 9.53 -5.51
C TYR A 676 23.86 8.85 -6.83
N ILE A 677 22.72 8.18 -6.87
CA ILE A 677 22.12 7.61 -8.07
C ILE A 677 21.03 8.57 -8.54
N ILE A 678 21.00 8.87 -9.83
CA ILE A 678 20.03 9.77 -10.46
C ILE A 678 19.20 8.95 -11.43
N PRO A 679 18.06 8.37 -10.99
CA PRO A 679 17.27 7.42 -11.79
C PRO A 679 16.97 7.86 -13.23
N GLY A 680 16.59 9.13 -13.42
CA GLY A 680 16.26 9.68 -14.74
C GLY A 680 17.43 9.75 -15.73
N TYR A 681 18.67 9.67 -15.23
CA TYR A 681 19.90 9.72 -16.03
C TYR A 681 20.58 8.35 -16.17
N LEU A 682 20.00 7.29 -15.58
CA LEU A 682 20.47 5.94 -15.77
C LEU A 682 20.33 5.51 -17.25
N PRO A 683 21.17 4.59 -17.74
CA PRO A 683 20.95 3.97 -19.03
C PRO A 683 19.67 3.12 -19.01
N LEU A 684 19.11 2.88 -20.20
CA LEU A 684 18.13 1.81 -20.39
C LEU A 684 18.84 0.45 -20.25
N ALA A 685 18.10 -0.59 -19.86
CA ALA A 685 18.67 -1.92 -19.70
C ALA A 685 19.18 -2.56 -21.01
N ASP A 686 18.62 -2.15 -22.16
CA ASP A 686 19.00 -2.68 -23.48
C ASP A 686 20.52 -2.66 -23.70
N GLY A 687 21.13 -3.83 -23.88
CA GLY A 687 22.56 -3.98 -24.17
C GLY A 687 23.49 -4.02 -22.94
N ASP A 688 22.97 -4.09 -21.72
CA ASP A 688 23.74 -4.45 -20.52
C ASP A 688 23.83 -5.99 -20.40
N GLU A 689 25.03 -6.52 -20.15
CA GLU A 689 25.24 -7.98 -20.05
C GLU A 689 24.35 -8.61 -18.96
N MET A 690 24.21 -7.96 -17.80
CA MET A 690 23.40 -8.48 -16.70
C MET A 690 21.92 -8.58 -17.09
N TYR A 691 21.42 -7.65 -17.90
CA TYR A 691 20.06 -7.70 -18.42
C TYR A 691 19.83 -8.91 -19.32
N GLU A 692 20.77 -9.21 -20.24
CA GLU A 692 20.70 -10.41 -21.08
C GLU A 692 20.70 -11.70 -20.24
N TRP A 693 21.51 -11.75 -19.17
CA TRP A 693 21.49 -12.88 -18.22
C TRP A 693 20.17 -13.01 -17.45
N LEU A 694 19.56 -11.89 -17.05
CA LEU A 694 18.25 -11.89 -16.38
C LEU A 694 17.16 -12.42 -17.31
N GLN A 695 17.12 -11.97 -18.57
CA GLN A 695 16.18 -12.47 -19.57
C GLN A 695 16.28 -14.00 -19.77
N LEU A 696 17.49 -14.56 -19.74
CA LEU A 696 17.67 -16.02 -19.85
C LEU A 696 17.26 -16.78 -18.58
N SER A 697 17.39 -16.14 -17.42
CA SER A 697 17.15 -16.77 -16.11
C SER A 697 15.68 -16.77 -15.69
N TYR A 698 14.88 -15.86 -16.24
CA TYR A 698 13.47 -15.67 -15.91
C TYR A 698 12.59 -15.89 -17.14
N LEU A 699 11.94 -17.05 -17.21
CA LEU A 699 11.09 -17.44 -18.35
C LEU A 699 9.79 -16.63 -18.46
N GLN A 700 9.22 -16.22 -17.32
CA GLN A 700 7.97 -15.47 -17.27
C GLN A 700 7.83 -14.66 -15.96
N PRO A 701 7.11 -13.52 -15.98
CA PRO A 701 6.87 -12.72 -14.79
C PRO A 701 5.86 -13.38 -13.86
N ASN A 702 6.11 -13.29 -12.56
CA ASN A 702 5.18 -13.71 -11.50
C ASN A 702 3.88 -12.91 -11.58
N ILE A 703 4.00 -11.58 -11.63
CA ILE A 703 2.90 -10.64 -11.79
C ILE A 703 3.22 -9.69 -12.94
N THR A 704 2.24 -9.44 -13.79
CA THR A 704 2.27 -8.36 -14.77
C THR A 704 1.11 -7.42 -14.51
N LEU A 705 1.41 -6.16 -14.29
CA LEU A 705 0.47 -5.06 -14.23
C LEU A 705 0.43 -4.39 -15.60
N LYS A 706 -0.76 -4.22 -16.15
CA LYS A 706 -0.99 -3.63 -17.47
C LYS A 706 -1.92 -2.44 -17.31
N PHE A 707 -1.39 -1.26 -17.59
CA PHE A 707 -2.18 -0.03 -17.62
C PHE A 707 -2.76 0.18 -19.03
N GLU A 708 -4.03 0.55 -19.10
CA GLU A 708 -4.71 0.86 -20.35
C GLU A 708 -4.27 2.22 -20.91
N HIS A 709 -3.94 3.17 -20.04
CA HIS A 709 -3.68 4.56 -20.43
C HIS A 709 -2.27 5.04 -20.13
N PHE A 710 -1.75 4.84 -18.91
CA PHE A 710 -0.43 5.39 -18.54
C PHE A 710 0.22 4.67 -17.34
N ILE A 711 1.55 4.77 -17.23
CA ILE A 711 2.30 4.48 -16.00
C ILE A 711 2.73 5.83 -15.41
N PRO A 712 2.46 6.13 -14.13
CA PRO A 712 2.84 7.41 -13.54
C PRO A 712 4.31 7.73 -13.70
N PHE A 713 4.55 8.99 -14.01
CA PHE A 713 5.88 9.55 -14.05
C PHE A 713 6.51 9.55 -12.65
N GLY A 714 7.73 9.01 -12.52
CA GLY A 714 8.50 9.05 -11.27
C GLY A 714 8.32 7.81 -10.40
N LEU A 715 7.41 6.90 -10.77
CA LEU A 715 7.21 5.63 -10.07
C LEU A 715 8.52 4.82 -10.01
N ILE A 716 9.30 4.78 -11.09
CA ILE A 716 10.62 4.12 -11.08
C ILE A 716 11.58 4.75 -10.09
N ASN A 717 11.58 6.08 -9.96
CA ASN A 717 12.43 6.79 -9.00
C ASN A 717 12.03 6.42 -7.57
N GLN A 718 10.73 6.36 -7.28
CA GLN A 718 10.22 5.96 -5.97
C GLN A 718 10.60 4.52 -5.65
N LEU A 719 10.45 3.59 -6.60
CA LEU A 719 10.84 2.19 -6.45
C LEU A 719 12.34 2.04 -6.18
N ILE A 720 13.18 2.74 -6.95
CA ILE A 720 14.64 2.74 -6.75
C ILE A 720 15.00 3.36 -5.39
N CYS A 721 14.39 4.50 -5.03
CA CYS A 721 14.63 5.15 -3.74
C CYS A 721 14.18 4.30 -2.55
N TYR A 722 13.13 3.49 -2.71
CA TYR A 722 12.56 2.66 -1.64
C TYR A 722 13.29 1.33 -1.48
N TYR A 723 13.32 0.51 -2.54
CA TYR A 723 14.01 -0.79 -2.52
C TYR A 723 15.52 -0.67 -2.66
N GLY A 724 16.01 0.51 -3.04
CA GLY A 724 17.41 0.83 -2.97
C GLY A 724 17.93 0.90 -1.55
N GLN A 725 17.11 1.18 -0.53
CA GLN A 725 17.55 1.28 0.87
C GLN A 725 17.91 -0.09 1.48
N GLY A 726 18.80 -0.11 2.48
CA GLY A 726 19.20 -1.30 3.26
C GLY A 726 20.55 -1.93 2.86
N GLU A 727 21.15 -2.76 3.72
CA GLU A 727 22.38 -3.53 3.42
C GLU A 727 22.05 -4.78 2.57
N ASN A 728 21.71 -4.64 1.28
CA ASN A 728 21.53 -5.82 0.40
C ASN A 728 22.78 -6.05 -0.46
N GLU A 729 23.16 -7.32 -0.63
CA GLU A 729 24.41 -7.74 -1.27
C GLU A 729 24.46 -7.47 -2.80
N LEU A 730 23.32 -7.44 -3.49
CA LEU A 730 23.23 -7.23 -4.93
C LEU A 730 22.09 -6.25 -5.29
N LYS A 731 22.44 -5.12 -5.92
CA LYS A 731 21.50 -4.11 -6.43
C LYS A 731 21.98 -3.60 -7.78
N LYS A 732 21.08 -3.47 -8.73
CA LYS A 732 21.34 -2.90 -10.05
C LYS A 732 20.11 -2.13 -10.52
N PHE A 733 20.35 -0.92 -11.01
CA PHE A 733 19.28 -0.01 -11.41
C PHE A 733 19.49 0.48 -12.83
N TRP A 734 18.38 0.62 -13.54
CA TRP A 734 18.27 1.22 -14.86
C TRP A 734 17.14 2.24 -14.84
N ARG A 735 17.04 3.03 -15.90
CA ARG A 735 15.99 4.04 -16.03
C ARG A 735 14.58 3.45 -16.14
N ASP A 736 14.48 2.20 -16.55
CA ASP A 736 13.24 1.48 -16.75
C ASP A 736 13.12 0.19 -15.92
N GLN A 737 14.14 -0.16 -15.11
CA GLN A 737 14.17 -1.44 -14.38
C GLN A 737 14.94 -1.35 -13.07
N LEU A 738 14.61 -2.21 -12.12
CA LEU A 738 15.40 -2.42 -10.90
C LEU A 738 15.52 -3.91 -10.59
N PHE A 739 16.72 -4.31 -10.19
CA PHE A 739 17.05 -5.64 -9.72
C PHE A 739 17.68 -5.53 -8.33
N PHE A 740 17.15 -6.29 -7.37
CA PHE A 740 17.66 -6.29 -6.01
C PHE A 740 17.39 -7.61 -5.31
N THR A 741 18.23 -7.93 -4.32
CA THR A 741 17.91 -8.96 -3.34
C THR A 741 17.03 -8.37 -2.25
N LEU A 742 15.81 -8.88 -2.11
CA LEU A 742 14.94 -8.62 -0.97
C LEU A 742 15.37 -9.57 0.15
N VAL A 743 15.97 -9.03 1.19
CA VAL A 743 16.28 -9.76 2.42
C VAL A 743 15.30 -9.29 3.47
N ASN A 744 14.36 -10.17 3.82
CA ASN A 744 13.47 -9.92 4.94
C ASN A 744 13.82 -10.91 6.05
N THR A 745 15.04 -10.75 6.57
CA THR A 745 15.52 -11.40 7.79
C THR A 745 15.68 -10.31 8.83
N PRO A 746 15.37 -10.54 10.12
CA PRO A 746 15.69 -9.58 11.16
C PRO A 746 17.21 -9.32 11.13
N SER A 747 17.64 -8.14 10.69
CA SER A 747 19.07 -7.80 10.57
C SER A 747 19.60 -7.25 11.89
N GLU A 748 20.67 -7.86 12.41
CA GLU A 748 21.37 -7.48 13.65
C GLU A 748 22.06 -6.09 13.60
N LYS A 749 22.15 -5.43 12.43
CA LYS A 749 23.00 -4.24 12.25
C LYS A 749 22.32 -2.88 12.41
N GLU A 750 20.99 -2.78 12.45
CA GLU A 750 20.30 -1.50 12.70
C GLU A 750 20.04 -1.22 14.19
N HIS A 751 20.16 -2.23 15.05
CA HIS A 751 19.94 -2.10 16.50
C HIS A 751 21.02 -1.26 17.22
N SER A 752 22.19 -1.08 16.60
CA SER A 752 23.31 -0.32 17.17
C SER A 752 23.23 1.20 16.94
N LYS A 753 22.32 1.69 16.09
CA LYS A 753 22.04 3.14 15.93
C LYS A 753 21.01 3.69 16.91
N ARG A 754 20.17 2.85 17.54
CA ARG A 754 19.16 3.27 18.52
C ARG A 754 19.72 3.75 19.87
N LYS A 755 21.01 3.51 20.17
CA LYS A 755 21.61 3.79 21.50
C LYS A 755 22.34 5.14 21.63
N LYS A 756 22.42 5.96 20.58
CA LYS A 756 23.26 7.19 20.61
C LYS A 756 22.56 8.51 20.29
N GLU A 757 21.26 8.56 20.04
CA GLU A 757 20.59 9.82 19.69
C GLU A 757 19.34 10.09 20.55
N ASP A 758 19.12 11.40 20.79
CA ASP A 758 18.14 12.06 21.65
C ASP A 758 16.72 11.44 21.58
N PRO A 759 15.94 11.38 22.68
CA PRO A 759 14.56 10.86 22.68
C PRO A 759 13.57 11.63 21.79
N SER A 760 14.03 12.66 21.07
CA SER A 760 13.24 13.53 20.19
C SER A 760 13.55 13.38 18.70
N SER A 761 14.30 12.36 18.27
CA SER A 761 14.51 12.08 16.84
C SER A 761 14.25 10.62 16.53
N HIS A 762 13.02 10.33 16.10
CA HIS A 762 12.64 9.06 15.50
C HIS A 762 13.40 8.85 14.18
N VAL A 763 14.28 7.85 14.14
CA VAL A 763 14.76 7.26 12.89
C VAL A 763 13.92 6.01 12.63
N GLU A 764 13.30 6.02 11.46
CA GLU A 764 12.28 5.11 10.92
C GLU A 764 12.68 3.63 10.95
N ASP A 765 11.96 2.83 11.72
CA ASP A 765 12.13 1.38 11.84
C ASP A 765 11.08 0.63 11.02
N ARG A 766 11.50 -0.18 10.03
CA ARG A 766 10.62 -1.08 9.27
C ARG A 766 9.92 -2.04 10.24
N VAL A 767 8.62 -1.89 10.47
CA VAL A 767 7.86 -2.87 11.27
C VAL A 767 7.87 -4.22 10.55
N PHE A 768 8.56 -5.18 11.15
CA PHE A 768 8.79 -6.55 10.67
C PHE A 768 7.52 -7.44 10.68
N GLU A 769 6.33 -6.86 10.90
CA GLU A 769 5.07 -7.60 11.10
C GLU A 769 4.31 -7.95 9.81
N THR A 770 4.73 -7.46 8.65
CA THR A 770 3.94 -7.58 7.40
C THR A 770 4.62 -8.30 6.24
N TYR A 771 5.89 -8.67 6.37
CA TYR A 771 6.68 -9.14 5.23
C TYR A 771 7.08 -10.61 5.36
N PRO A 772 7.06 -11.39 4.26
CA PRO A 772 7.45 -12.81 4.27
C PRO A 772 8.94 -12.97 4.55
N GLU A 773 9.30 -13.81 5.52
CA GLU A 773 10.70 -14.04 5.89
C GLU A 773 11.48 -14.74 4.76
N GLY A 774 12.78 -14.49 4.68
CA GLY A 774 13.69 -15.14 3.72
C GLY A 774 14.29 -14.22 2.66
N ARG A 775 15.12 -14.79 1.79
CA ARG A 775 15.84 -14.06 0.74
C ARG A 775 15.28 -14.35 -0.64
N TYR A 776 14.95 -13.29 -1.38
CA TYR A 776 14.35 -13.35 -2.71
C TYR A 776 15.14 -12.46 -3.68
N MET A 777 15.44 -12.95 -4.87
CA MET A 777 15.85 -12.10 -5.99
C MET A 777 14.59 -11.51 -6.62
N VAL A 778 14.52 -10.19 -6.68
CA VAL A 778 13.38 -9.46 -7.25
C VAL A 778 13.87 -8.62 -8.42
N TRP A 779 13.19 -8.76 -9.54
CA TRP A 779 13.39 -7.93 -10.73
C TRP A 779 12.07 -7.28 -11.11
N ILE A 780 12.06 -5.95 -11.19
CA ILE A 780 10.89 -5.17 -11.59
C ILE A 780 11.26 -4.42 -12.87
N SER A 781 10.46 -4.59 -13.91
CA SER A 781 10.65 -3.99 -15.24
C SER A 781 9.45 -3.14 -15.64
N LEU A 782 9.68 -1.89 -16.03
CA LEU A 782 8.66 -0.93 -16.46
C LEU A 782 8.77 -0.72 -17.98
N ASN A 783 7.85 -1.31 -18.73
CA ASN A 783 7.77 -1.14 -20.17
C ASN A 783 6.80 -0.01 -20.53
N HIS A 784 7.34 1.16 -20.87
CA HIS A 784 6.56 2.33 -21.28
C HIS A 784 5.93 2.25 -22.68
N GLU A 785 6.40 1.35 -23.56
CA GLU A 785 5.79 1.15 -24.88
C GLU A 785 4.51 0.33 -24.73
N GLN A 786 4.60 -0.77 -23.97
CA GLN A 786 3.48 -1.65 -23.68
C GLN A 786 2.68 -1.24 -22.44
N LEU A 787 3.08 -0.20 -21.70
CA LEU A 787 2.46 0.20 -20.44
C LEU A 787 2.29 -0.95 -19.44
N THR A 788 3.33 -1.78 -19.31
CA THR A 788 3.38 -2.90 -18.35
C THR A 788 4.41 -2.68 -17.25
N ILE A 789 4.11 -3.18 -16.05
CA ILE A 789 5.07 -3.40 -14.97
C ILE A 789 5.14 -4.90 -14.72
N GLU A 790 6.30 -5.48 -14.94
CA GLU A 790 6.55 -6.90 -14.78
C GLU A 790 7.40 -7.14 -13.53
N VAL A 791 6.93 -8.05 -12.68
CA VAL A 791 7.60 -8.41 -11.44
C VAL A 791 7.99 -9.89 -11.53
N TYR A 792 9.28 -10.15 -11.35
CA TYR A 792 9.87 -11.47 -11.33
C TYR A 792 10.46 -11.72 -9.94
N ILE A 793 10.14 -12.88 -9.36
CA ILE A 793 10.52 -13.25 -8.00
C ILE A 793 11.12 -14.64 -8.04
N LYS A 794 12.35 -14.78 -7.55
CA LYS A 794 13.01 -16.08 -7.40
C LYS A 794 13.50 -16.25 -5.96
N PRO A 795 12.99 -17.22 -5.19
CA PRO A 795 13.52 -17.50 -3.87
C PRO A 795 14.97 -17.99 -3.96
N ILE A 796 15.81 -17.52 -3.04
CA ILE A 796 17.22 -17.92 -2.93
C ILE A 796 17.35 -19.10 -1.96
N ASP A 797 16.64 -19.04 -0.84
CA ASP A 797 16.68 -20.08 0.18
C ASP A 797 15.77 -21.26 -0.21
N GLN A 798 16.12 -22.48 0.22
CA GLN A 798 15.32 -23.68 -0.05
C GLN A 798 14.13 -23.76 0.91
N GLY A 799 12.95 -24.14 0.41
CA GLY A 799 11.76 -24.38 1.22
C GLY A 799 10.86 -23.17 1.44
N ILE A 800 11.23 -21.99 0.95
CA ILE A 800 10.42 -20.76 1.02
C ILE A 800 9.63 -20.49 -0.28
N GLU A 801 9.60 -21.43 -1.23
CA GLU A 801 8.87 -21.26 -2.50
C GLU A 801 7.37 -21.02 -2.30
N HIS A 802 6.80 -21.59 -1.24
CA HIS A 802 5.39 -21.40 -0.88
C HIS A 802 5.06 -19.99 -0.39
N GLN A 803 6.07 -19.20 0.01
CA GLN A 803 5.93 -17.82 0.48
C GLN A 803 6.03 -16.79 -0.64
N VAL A 804 6.37 -17.19 -1.88
CA VAL A 804 6.45 -16.29 -3.04
C VAL A 804 5.14 -15.53 -3.25
N SER A 805 3.98 -16.16 -3.02
CA SER A 805 2.70 -15.45 -3.14
C SER A 805 2.44 -14.37 -2.08
N GLN A 806 3.15 -14.41 -0.94
CA GLN A 806 3.15 -13.32 0.03
C GLN A 806 4.05 -12.16 -0.46
N VAL A 807 5.19 -12.47 -1.07
CA VAL A 807 6.07 -11.45 -1.71
C VAL A 807 5.34 -10.78 -2.88
N GLU A 808 4.61 -11.56 -3.68
CA GLU A 808 3.74 -11.07 -4.77
C GLU A 808 2.73 -10.04 -4.26
N ARG A 809 2.04 -10.36 -3.15
CA ARG A 809 1.09 -9.46 -2.50
C ARG A 809 1.75 -8.18 -2.00
N MET A 810 2.90 -8.33 -1.33
CA MET A 810 3.67 -7.23 -0.77
C MET A 810 4.10 -6.22 -1.86
N LEU A 811 4.78 -6.70 -2.90
CA LEU A 811 5.26 -5.85 -3.99
C LEU A 811 4.10 -5.18 -4.74
N LEU A 812 2.98 -5.89 -4.93
CA LEU A 812 1.78 -5.29 -5.50
C LEU A 812 1.27 -4.15 -4.61
N GLN A 813 1.18 -4.35 -3.31
CA GLN A 813 0.73 -3.33 -2.36
C GLN A 813 1.66 -2.12 -2.35
N ASP A 814 2.97 -2.32 -2.31
CA ASP A 814 3.97 -1.24 -2.38
C ASP A 814 3.83 -0.41 -3.67
N ILE A 815 3.69 -1.06 -4.84
CA ILE A 815 3.51 -0.37 -6.13
C ILE A 815 2.21 0.44 -6.14
N LEU A 816 1.13 -0.14 -5.62
CA LEU A 816 -0.17 0.53 -5.55
C LEU A 816 -0.16 1.70 -4.53
N ASP A 817 0.57 1.57 -3.43
CA ASP A 817 0.79 2.66 -2.46
C ASP A 817 1.49 3.84 -3.09
N MET A 818 2.60 3.57 -3.79
CA MET A 818 3.33 4.60 -4.52
C MET A 818 2.44 5.25 -5.59
N TYR A 819 1.55 4.48 -6.22
CA TYR A 819 0.53 5.01 -7.12
C TYR A 819 -0.49 5.91 -6.40
N TRP A 820 -0.98 5.59 -5.20
CA TRP A 820 -2.02 6.42 -4.55
C TRP A 820 -1.50 7.59 -3.72
N SER A 821 -0.31 7.47 -3.13
CA SER A 821 0.25 8.47 -2.22
C SER A 821 1.31 9.33 -2.87
N ASN A 822 1.81 8.92 -4.05
CA ASN A 822 2.98 9.53 -4.71
C ASN A 822 4.21 9.64 -3.78
N LEU A 823 4.27 8.78 -2.77
CA LEU A 823 5.35 8.65 -1.81
C LEU A 823 5.64 7.16 -1.62
N PRO A 824 6.91 6.77 -1.43
CA PRO A 824 7.21 5.42 -1.00
C PRO A 824 6.60 5.18 0.40
N PRO A 825 6.18 3.94 0.70
CA PRO A 825 5.67 3.59 2.02
C PRO A 825 6.62 4.05 3.14
N SER A 826 6.09 4.73 4.15
CA SER A 826 6.87 5.04 5.36
C SER A 826 6.99 3.80 6.22
N ASN A 827 8.07 3.73 6.99
CA ASN A 827 8.27 2.65 7.94
C ASN A 827 7.70 2.96 9.33
N ASP A 828 7.15 4.16 9.56
CA ASP A 828 6.52 4.55 10.84
C ASP A 828 5.43 3.55 11.26
N GLU A 829 5.45 3.09 12.53
CA GLU A 829 4.41 2.24 13.12
C GLU A 829 2.99 2.82 12.95
N ARG A 830 2.86 4.15 13.05
CA ARG A 830 1.58 4.83 12.79
C ARG A 830 1.16 4.70 11.33
N TYR A 831 2.12 4.73 10.39
CA TYR A 831 1.85 4.50 8.98
C TYR A 831 1.49 3.04 8.70
N LEU A 832 2.25 2.07 9.24
CA LEU A 832 2.10 0.64 8.95
C LEU A 832 0.86 -0.01 9.59
N SER A 833 0.42 0.47 10.76
CA SER A 833 -0.86 0.05 11.36
C SER A 833 -2.07 0.61 10.58
N ARG A 834 -1.99 1.85 10.08
CA ARG A 834 -3.00 2.49 9.22
C ARG A 834 -3.01 1.91 7.79
N ARG A 835 -1.88 1.38 7.32
CA ARG A 835 -1.62 0.90 5.95
C ARG A 835 -2.60 -0.16 5.47
N ARG A 836 -2.82 -1.25 6.22
CA ARG A 836 -3.71 -2.34 5.78
C ARG A 836 -5.16 -1.87 5.56
N GLN A 837 -5.55 -0.78 6.22
CA GLN A 837 -6.91 -0.29 6.25
C GLN A 837 -7.14 0.83 5.22
N GLU A 838 -6.18 1.73 5.10
CA GLU A 838 -6.20 2.79 4.09
C GLU A 838 -6.17 2.21 2.67
N HIS A 839 -5.42 1.13 2.41
CA HIS A 839 -5.44 0.44 1.12
C HIS A 839 -6.82 -0.02 0.70
N ARG A 840 -7.54 -0.70 1.61
CA ARG A 840 -8.87 -1.22 1.31
C ARG A 840 -9.82 -0.07 1.01
N ARG A 841 -9.77 0.99 1.83
CA ARG A 841 -10.53 2.22 1.64
C ARG A 841 -10.18 2.92 0.33
N LEU A 842 -8.90 3.07 -0.03
CA LEU A 842 -8.47 3.69 -1.28
C LEU A 842 -8.93 2.86 -2.48
N ARG A 843 -8.81 1.53 -2.42
CA ARG A 843 -9.31 0.60 -3.44
C ARG A 843 -10.83 0.68 -3.63
N GLU A 844 -11.59 0.89 -2.55
CA GLU A 844 -13.04 1.04 -2.59
C GLU A 844 -13.51 2.46 -2.99
N LYS A 845 -12.91 3.52 -2.43
CA LYS A 845 -13.30 4.92 -2.67
C LYS A 845 -12.76 5.48 -3.98
N PHE A 846 -11.58 5.02 -4.39
CA PHE A 846 -10.90 5.43 -5.60
C PHE A 846 -10.39 4.17 -6.33
N PRO A 847 -11.23 3.44 -7.07
CA PRO A 847 -10.74 2.30 -7.86
C PRO A 847 -9.75 2.75 -8.95
N ILE A 848 -8.81 1.88 -9.33
CA ILE A 848 -7.95 2.07 -10.52
C ILE A 848 -8.62 1.32 -11.67
N GLU A 849 -9.45 2.02 -12.43
CA GLU A 849 -10.30 1.42 -13.47
C GLU A 849 -9.51 0.93 -14.68
N ASP A 850 -8.35 1.54 -14.96
CA ASP A 850 -7.52 1.29 -16.13
C ASP A 850 -6.36 0.31 -15.87
N LEU A 851 -6.33 -0.34 -14.70
CA LEU A 851 -5.30 -1.31 -14.33
C LEU A 851 -5.81 -2.75 -14.45
N TYR A 852 -5.05 -3.56 -15.18
CA TYR A 852 -5.28 -4.98 -15.37
C TYR A 852 -4.10 -5.77 -14.83
N ILE A 853 -4.37 -6.95 -14.28
CA ILE A 853 -3.37 -7.80 -13.65
C ILE A 853 -3.36 -9.16 -14.35
N SER A 854 -2.18 -9.75 -14.47
CA SER A 854 -1.98 -11.12 -14.92
C SER A 854 -0.97 -11.85 -14.05
N THR A 855 -1.21 -13.13 -13.75
CA THR A 855 -0.32 -13.96 -12.93
C THR A 855 0.26 -15.12 -13.75
N SER A 856 1.44 -15.62 -13.35
CA SER A 856 2.14 -16.73 -14.04
C SER A 856 1.32 -18.03 -14.07
N LYS A 857 0.28 -18.10 -13.22
CA LYS A 857 -0.61 -19.25 -13.08
C LYS A 857 -1.67 -19.32 -14.19
N LEU A 858 -1.91 -18.23 -14.93
CA LEU A 858 -2.92 -18.18 -15.99
C LEU A 858 -2.50 -18.92 -17.27
N PRO A 859 -3.46 -19.61 -17.93
CA PRO A 859 -3.20 -20.24 -19.22
C PRO A 859 -2.94 -19.21 -20.31
N LEU A 860 -2.19 -19.63 -21.34
CA LEU A 860 -1.95 -18.85 -22.55
C LEU A 860 -3.10 -19.09 -23.54
N CYS A 861 -3.75 -18.02 -24.02
CA CYS A 861 -4.66 -18.10 -25.14
C CYS A 861 -3.90 -17.86 -26.44
N GLN A 862 -3.83 -18.86 -27.33
CA GLN A 862 -3.08 -18.74 -28.61
C GLN A 862 -1.67 -18.16 -28.37
N GLU A 863 -0.97 -18.67 -27.35
CA GLU A 863 0.37 -18.22 -26.90
C GLU A 863 0.42 -16.84 -26.21
N ARG A 864 -0.72 -16.21 -25.92
CA ARG A 864 -0.80 -14.88 -25.27
C ARG A 864 -1.42 -14.94 -23.88
N ARG A 865 -0.81 -14.22 -22.94
CA ARG A 865 -1.25 -14.19 -21.53
C ARG A 865 -2.52 -13.34 -21.38
N LEU A 866 -3.44 -13.78 -20.52
CA LEU A 866 -4.71 -13.07 -20.24
C LEU A 866 -4.55 -12.06 -19.10
N PHE A 867 -5.22 -10.91 -19.23
CA PHE A 867 -5.21 -9.81 -18.27
C PHE A 867 -6.62 -9.55 -17.73
N VAL A 868 -6.78 -9.54 -16.41
CA VAL A 868 -8.07 -9.31 -15.74
C VAL A 868 -8.07 -7.93 -15.09
N ASN A 869 -9.16 -7.18 -15.25
CA ASN A 869 -9.28 -5.85 -14.68
C ASN A 869 -9.27 -5.91 -13.14
N LEU A 870 -8.45 -5.08 -12.49
CA LEU A 870 -8.30 -5.07 -11.04
C LEU A 870 -9.60 -4.76 -10.31
N ALA A 871 -10.41 -3.83 -10.82
CA ALA A 871 -11.69 -3.49 -10.22
C ALA A 871 -12.67 -4.68 -10.27
N SER A 872 -12.59 -5.56 -11.27
CA SER A 872 -13.40 -6.78 -11.33
C SER A 872 -13.01 -7.79 -10.25
N ILE A 873 -11.74 -7.82 -9.86
CA ILE A 873 -11.25 -8.66 -8.76
C ILE A 873 -11.73 -8.05 -7.43
N ASP A 874 -11.55 -6.75 -7.23
CA ASP A 874 -11.83 -6.12 -5.95
C ASP A 874 -13.35 -5.98 -5.66
N HIS A 875 -14.18 -5.69 -6.68
CA HIS A 875 -15.64 -5.52 -6.53
C HIS A 875 -16.45 -6.80 -6.77
N TYR A 876 -15.80 -7.96 -6.81
CA TYR A 876 -16.52 -9.23 -6.94
C TYR A 876 -17.50 -9.42 -5.77
N ASP A 877 -18.78 -9.53 -6.13
CA ASP A 877 -19.89 -9.73 -5.20
C ASP A 877 -20.71 -10.94 -5.69
N PRO A 878 -20.73 -12.06 -4.95
CA PRO A 878 -21.48 -13.25 -5.36
C PRO A 878 -23.00 -13.05 -5.36
N ASP A 879 -23.52 -12.03 -4.66
CA ASP A 879 -24.95 -11.79 -4.47
C ASP A 879 -25.54 -10.75 -5.45
N LYS A 880 -24.69 -9.97 -6.14
CA LYS A 880 -25.14 -9.07 -7.21
C LYS A 880 -25.39 -9.84 -8.51
N GLY A 881 -26.67 -10.04 -8.82
CA GLY A 881 -27.14 -10.68 -10.05
C GLY A 881 -26.67 -9.99 -11.36
N PRO A 882 -26.86 -10.65 -12.52
CA PRO A 882 -26.12 -10.37 -13.76
C PRO A 882 -26.63 -9.10 -14.47
N GLY A 883 -26.14 -7.94 -14.02
CA GLY A 883 -26.29 -6.66 -14.71
C GLY A 883 -25.13 -6.39 -15.66
N GLY A 884 -25.12 -7.04 -16.83
CA GLY A 884 -24.26 -6.69 -17.97
C GLY A 884 -23.19 -7.71 -18.33
N ALA A 885 -23.61 -8.69 -19.15
CA ALA A 885 -22.83 -9.76 -19.81
C ALA A 885 -22.73 -11.07 -19.00
N ARG A 886 -23.52 -12.07 -19.46
CA ARG A 886 -23.53 -13.50 -19.09
C ARG A 886 -22.41 -13.95 -18.12
N GLY A 887 -22.55 -13.63 -16.83
CA GLY A 887 -21.56 -13.93 -15.81
C GLY A 887 -22.12 -14.94 -14.80
N SER A 888 -21.52 -16.12 -14.73
CA SER A 888 -21.71 -17.06 -13.65
C SER A 888 -20.38 -17.24 -12.91
N ARG A 889 -20.39 -17.12 -11.57
CA ARG A 889 -19.53 -17.87 -10.62
C ARG A 889 -18.02 -17.61 -10.66
N GLY A 890 -17.51 -16.63 -9.91
CA GLY A 890 -16.05 -16.50 -9.67
C GLY A 890 -15.18 -16.37 -10.92
N ILE A 891 -15.78 -15.94 -12.03
CA ILE A 891 -15.16 -15.76 -13.34
C ILE A 891 -15.22 -14.27 -13.65
N ALA A 892 -14.09 -13.70 -14.04
CA ALA A 892 -13.98 -12.38 -14.62
C ALA A 892 -13.66 -12.48 -16.11
N VAL A 893 -13.70 -11.34 -16.80
CA VAL A 893 -13.30 -11.28 -18.20
C VAL A 893 -11.79 -11.02 -18.27
N GLY A 894 -11.06 -11.97 -18.85
CA GLY A 894 -9.65 -11.83 -19.20
C GLY A 894 -9.49 -11.41 -20.66
N TYR A 895 -8.54 -10.52 -20.92
CA TYR A 895 -8.25 -10.00 -22.24
C TYR A 895 -6.81 -10.34 -22.64
N PRO A 896 -6.55 -10.93 -23.81
CA PRO A 896 -5.20 -11.06 -24.33
C PRO A 896 -4.69 -9.71 -24.83
N LEU A 897 -3.39 -9.63 -25.13
CA LEU A 897 -2.81 -8.47 -25.80
C LEU A 897 -2.83 -8.62 -27.33
N ASN A 898 -3.08 -7.53 -28.03
CA ASN A 898 -2.81 -7.36 -29.45
C ASN A 898 -1.30 -7.30 -29.72
N GLU A 899 -0.90 -7.39 -30.99
CA GLU A 899 0.51 -7.27 -31.40
C GLU A 899 1.12 -5.90 -31.04
N ASP A 900 0.29 -4.87 -30.95
CA ASP A 900 0.68 -3.52 -30.52
C ASP A 900 0.71 -3.35 -29.00
N GLY A 901 0.43 -4.41 -28.22
CA GLY A 901 0.41 -4.40 -26.76
C GLY A 901 -0.86 -3.79 -26.15
N THR A 902 -1.90 -3.49 -26.93
CA THR A 902 -3.22 -3.07 -26.41
C THR A 902 -4.07 -4.27 -25.98
N LEU A 903 -5.08 -4.08 -25.13
CA LEU A 903 -5.98 -5.16 -24.71
C LEU A 903 -6.96 -5.50 -25.84
N ASP A 904 -6.97 -6.76 -26.29
CA ASP A 904 -7.92 -7.26 -27.28
C ASP A 904 -9.27 -7.56 -26.61
N LYS A 905 -10.15 -6.55 -26.59
CA LYS A 905 -11.52 -6.68 -26.07
C LYS A 905 -12.40 -7.57 -26.96
N GLY A 906 -11.99 -7.88 -28.19
CA GLY A 906 -12.70 -8.77 -29.12
C GLY A 906 -12.46 -10.25 -28.83
N GLN A 907 -11.29 -10.60 -28.28
CA GLN A 907 -10.92 -11.96 -27.86
C GLN A 907 -11.03 -12.19 -26.35
N ALA A 908 -11.99 -11.52 -25.72
CA ALA A 908 -12.29 -11.66 -24.31
C ALA A 908 -12.64 -13.11 -23.95
N GLN A 909 -12.02 -13.64 -22.90
CA GLN A 909 -12.26 -15.00 -22.39
C GLN A 909 -12.68 -15.00 -20.93
N PRO A 910 -13.54 -15.94 -20.50
CA PRO A 910 -13.84 -16.13 -19.09
C PRO A 910 -12.60 -16.66 -18.34
N THR A 911 -12.13 -15.91 -17.35
CA THR A 911 -10.96 -16.23 -16.53
C THR A 911 -11.36 -16.42 -15.07
N SER A 912 -10.88 -17.50 -14.45
CA SER A 912 -11.11 -17.74 -13.02
C SER A 912 -10.43 -16.67 -12.15
N LEU A 913 -11.20 -16.08 -11.22
CA LEU A 913 -10.68 -15.13 -10.23
C LEU A 913 -9.78 -15.78 -9.18
N ARG A 914 -9.76 -17.11 -9.10
CA ARG A 914 -8.97 -17.85 -8.10
C ARG A 914 -7.47 -17.58 -8.19
N SER A 915 -6.93 -17.46 -9.40
CA SER A 915 -5.51 -17.19 -9.61
C SER A 915 -5.06 -15.83 -9.03
N PHE A 916 -6.01 -14.99 -8.61
CA PHE A 916 -5.79 -13.67 -8.02
C PHE A 916 -6.08 -13.62 -6.51
N GLN A 917 -6.44 -14.74 -5.85
CA GLN A 917 -6.87 -14.73 -4.44
C GLN A 917 -5.86 -14.10 -3.46
N HIS A 918 -4.57 -14.19 -3.78
CA HIS A 918 -3.47 -13.67 -2.96
C HIS A 918 -3.16 -12.19 -3.25
N LEU A 919 -3.72 -11.62 -4.31
CA LEU A 919 -3.51 -10.24 -4.77
C LEU A 919 -4.67 -9.30 -4.41
N THR A 920 -5.74 -9.83 -3.83
CA THR A 920 -6.95 -9.09 -3.47
C THR A 920 -7.24 -9.16 -1.98
N ASP A 921 -7.84 -8.09 -1.46
CA ASP A 921 -8.33 -8.01 -0.09
C ASP A 921 -9.83 -8.39 0.00
N ASN A 922 -10.42 -8.83 -1.12
CA ASN A 922 -11.81 -9.27 -1.17
C ASN A 922 -12.01 -10.60 -0.41
N LYS A 923 -12.73 -10.53 0.72
CA LYS A 923 -13.01 -11.68 1.60
C LYS A 923 -13.77 -12.82 0.90
N HIS A 924 -14.57 -12.56 -0.13
CA HIS A 924 -15.30 -13.60 -0.87
C HIS A 924 -14.36 -14.44 -1.74
N ILE A 925 -13.42 -13.78 -2.43
CA ILE A 925 -12.40 -14.48 -3.24
C ILE A 925 -11.43 -15.24 -2.32
N GLY A 926 -11.00 -14.64 -1.21
CA GLY A 926 -10.11 -15.29 -0.24
C GLY A 926 -10.73 -16.52 0.47
N LYS A 927 -12.07 -16.61 0.55
CA LYS A 927 -12.79 -17.76 1.11
C LYS A 927 -13.06 -18.88 0.10
N MET A 928 -12.90 -18.63 -1.20
CA MET A 928 -13.23 -19.57 -2.26
C MET A 928 -12.27 -20.77 -2.26
N LYS A 929 -12.79 -21.99 -2.10
CA LYS A 929 -11.96 -23.22 -2.09
C LYS A 929 -11.87 -23.86 -3.48
N LYS A 930 -10.70 -24.34 -3.95
CA LYS A 930 -10.64 -25.28 -5.09
C LYS A 930 -10.76 -26.70 -4.58
N VAL A 931 -11.69 -27.39 -5.21
CA VAL A 931 -11.94 -28.81 -5.04
C VAL A 931 -11.46 -29.50 -6.29
N PHE A 932 -10.45 -30.35 -6.17
CA PHE A 932 -10.09 -31.28 -7.23
C PHE A 932 -10.90 -32.56 -7.03
N ILE A 933 -11.61 -33.02 -8.06
CA ILE A 933 -12.33 -34.29 -8.03
C ILE A 933 -11.49 -35.34 -8.76
N SER A 934 -10.96 -36.31 -7.99
CA SER A 934 -10.35 -37.52 -8.52
C SER A 934 -11.43 -38.59 -8.68
N TYR A 935 -11.56 -39.14 -9.88
CA TYR A 935 -12.60 -40.12 -10.21
C TYR A 935 -12.11 -41.06 -11.33
N SER A 936 -12.68 -42.26 -11.42
CA SER A 936 -12.43 -43.14 -12.58
C SER A 936 -13.28 -42.72 -13.77
N LYS A 937 -12.73 -42.81 -14.99
CA LYS A 937 -13.48 -42.55 -16.25
C LYS A 937 -14.69 -43.47 -16.44
N GLU A 938 -14.78 -44.55 -15.68
CA GLU A 938 -15.93 -45.47 -15.64
C GLU A 938 -17.08 -44.98 -14.74
N ASP A 939 -16.86 -43.97 -13.88
CA ASP A 939 -17.81 -43.43 -12.89
C ASP A 939 -18.38 -42.04 -13.28
N LYS A 940 -18.55 -41.79 -14.59
CA LYS A 940 -19.01 -40.48 -15.11
C LYS A 940 -20.42 -40.10 -14.67
N ALA A 941 -21.30 -41.07 -14.46
CA ALA A 941 -22.68 -40.82 -14.04
C ALA A 941 -22.70 -40.25 -12.60
N GLU A 942 -21.86 -40.80 -11.73
CA GLU A 942 -21.70 -40.38 -10.35
C GLU A 942 -20.97 -39.04 -10.25
N LEU A 943 -19.97 -38.79 -11.11
CA LEU A 943 -19.37 -37.45 -11.25
C LEU A 943 -20.44 -36.40 -11.56
N LYS A 944 -21.38 -36.69 -12.47
CA LYS A 944 -22.46 -35.75 -12.82
C LYS A 944 -23.33 -35.40 -11.60
N ILE A 945 -23.64 -36.38 -10.75
CA ILE A 945 -24.41 -36.18 -9.50
C ILE A 945 -23.61 -35.35 -8.48
N CYS A 946 -22.31 -35.65 -8.36
CA CYS A 946 -21.38 -34.87 -7.53
C CYS A 946 -21.37 -33.40 -7.95
N LEU A 947 -21.19 -33.12 -9.25
CA LEU A 947 -21.19 -31.77 -9.81
C LEU A 947 -22.55 -31.05 -9.61
N GLN A 948 -23.67 -31.76 -9.74
CA GLN A 948 -25.00 -31.20 -9.45
C GLN A 948 -25.15 -30.83 -7.98
N SER A 949 -24.58 -31.61 -7.06
CA SER A 949 -24.63 -31.36 -5.62
C SER A 949 -23.78 -30.15 -5.20
N PHE A 950 -22.63 -29.95 -5.85
CA PHE A 950 -21.80 -28.76 -5.63
C PHE A 950 -22.28 -27.50 -6.36
N LYS A 951 -23.17 -27.64 -7.36
CA LYS A 951 -23.71 -26.54 -8.17
C LYS A 951 -24.18 -25.34 -7.35
N PRO A 952 -24.96 -25.49 -6.26
CA PRO A 952 -25.42 -24.36 -5.45
C PRO A 952 -24.30 -23.68 -4.65
N LEU A 953 -23.22 -24.40 -4.33
CA LEU A 953 -22.06 -23.85 -3.64
C LEU A 953 -21.14 -23.10 -4.62
N GLU A 954 -20.98 -23.62 -5.84
CA GLU A 954 -20.37 -22.88 -6.93
C GLU A 954 -21.17 -21.61 -7.26
N ASP A 955 -22.51 -21.67 -7.26
CA ASP A 955 -23.39 -20.52 -7.52
C ASP A 955 -23.23 -19.41 -6.49
N LYS A 956 -22.98 -19.78 -5.22
CA LYS A 956 -22.68 -18.83 -4.15
C LYS A 956 -21.22 -18.34 -4.16
N GLY A 957 -20.41 -18.76 -5.11
CA GLY A 957 -18.99 -18.39 -5.21
C GLY A 957 -18.11 -18.94 -4.08
N LEU A 958 -18.55 -20.00 -3.39
CA LEU A 958 -17.85 -20.55 -2.22
C LEU A 958 -16.72 -21.52 -2.60
N LEU A 959 -16.80 -22.12 -3.79
CA LEU A 959 -15.79 -23.05 -4.28
C LEU A 959 -15.72 -23.06 -5.82
N THR A 960 -14.57 -23.49 -6.33
CA THR A 960 -14.34 -23.88 -7.73
C THR A 960 -14.05 -25.37 -7.79
N ILE A 961 -14.57 -26.05 -8.80
CA ILE A 961 -14.32 -27.49 -8.99
C ILE A 961 -13.42 -27.71 -10.20
N TYR A 962 -12.45 -28.60 -10.08
CA TYR A 962 -11.67 -29.11 -11.20
C TYR A 962 -11.82 -30.64 -11.32
N TYR A 963 -11.84 -31.16 -12.55
CA TYR A 963 -11.80 -32.58 -12.91
C TYR A 963 -11.17 -32.75 -14.29
N ASP A 964 -10.64 -33.93 -14.62
CA ASP A 964 -9.80 -34.17 -15.81
C ASP A 964 -10.44 -33.77 -17.16
N GLU A 965 -11.75 -33.96 -17.36
CA GLU A 965 -12.48 -33.58 -18.59
C GLU A 965 -12.63 -32.06 -18.78
N ARG A 966 -12.14 -31.23 -17.85
CA ARG A 966 -11.98 -29.78 -18.06
C ARG A 966 -10.64 -29.39 -18.70
N THR A 967 -9.77 -30.35 -19.01
CA THR A 967 -8.54 -30.07 -19.79
C THR A 967 -8.86 -29.64 -21.22
N GLU A 968 -8.15 -28.63 -21.73
CA GLU A 968 -8.34 -28.17 -23.11
C GLU A 968 -7.69 -29.15 -24.10
N ALA A 969 -8.21 -29.19 -25.33
CA ALA A 969 -7.70 -30.08 -26.36
C ALA A 969 -6.28 -29.64 -26.79
N GLY A 970 -5.25 -30.32 -26.28
CA GLY A 970 -3.84 -30.03 -26.59
C GLY A 970 -2.90 -30.07 -25.38
N ASP A 971 -3.44 -30.06 -24.15
CA ASP A 971 -2.62 -30.08 -22.94
C ASP A 971 -2.01 -31.46 -22.64
N GLU A 972 -0.77 -31.48 -22.15
CA GLU A 972 -0.22 -32.69 -21.52
C GLU A 972 -0.98 -32.98 -20.23
N ILE A 973 -1.68 -34.12 -20.20
CA ILE A 973 -2.60 -34.51 -19.12
C ILE A 973 -1.89 -34.56 -17.76
N HIS A 974 -0.63 -35.03 -17.73
CA HIS A 974 0.10 -35.28 -16.48
C HIS A 974 0.58 -34.00 -15.77
N PRO A 975 1.26 -33.04 -16.43
CA PRO A 975 1.57 -31.74 -15.84
C PRO A 975 0.34 -30.98 -15.35
N THR A 976 -0.76 -31.01 -16.11
CA THR A 976 -1.98 -30.27 -15.77
C THR A 976 -2.67 -30.84 -14.53
N ILE A 977 -2.83 -32.16 -14.44
CA ILE A 977 -3.39 -32.81 -13.25
C ILE A 977 -2.49 -32.57 -12.01
N HIS A 978 -1.17 -32.64 -12.17
CA HIS A 978 -0.23 -32.34 -11.08
C HIS A 978 -0.37 -30.91 -10.55
N LYS A 979 -0.50 -29.93 -11.46
CA LYS A 979 -0.72 -28.53 -11.12
C LYS A 979 -2.06 -28.35 -10.40
N GLU A 980 -3.11 -29.01 -10.87
CA GLU A 980 -4.45 -28.84 -10.32
C GLU A 980 -4.59 -29.46 -8.93
N ILE A 981 -3.94 -30.59 -8.67
CA ILE A 981 -3.81 -31.20 -7.34
C ILE A 981 -2.98 -30.31 -6.41
N SER A 982 -1.87 -29.75 -6.90
CA SER A 982 -1.01 -28.89 -6.07
C SER A 982 -1.68 -27.57 -5.71
N GLU A 983 -2.55 -27.06 -6.57
CA GLU A 983 -3.32 -25.86 -6.30
C GLU A 983 -4.59 -26.13 -5.50
N ALA A 984 -5.11 -27.35 -5.44
CA ALA A 984 -6.37 -27.64 -4.74
C ALA A 984 -6.25 -27.44 -3.22
N ASP A 985 -7.34 -26.92 -2.63
CA ASP A 985 -7.49 -26.82 -1.17
C ASP A 985 -7.97 -28.16 -0.59
N VAL A 986 -8.83 -28.85 -1.34
CA VAL A 986 -9.37 -30.17 -1.01
C VAL A 986 -9.39 -31.07 -2.23
N ILE A 987 -9.04 -32.34 -2.04
CA ILE A 987 -9.13 -33.40 -3.05
C ILE A 987 -10.33 -34.27 -2.70
N VAL A 988 -11.43 -34.18 -3.44
CA VAL A 988 -12.56 -35.11 -3.30
C VAL A 988 -12.28 -36.35 -4.14
N VAL A 989 -12.29 -37.54 -3.54
CA VAL A 989 -11.99 -38.80 -4.23
C VAL A 989 -13.26 -39.62 -4.31
N LEU A 990 -13.72 -39.91 -5.53
CA LEU A 990 -14.89 -40.75 -5.79
C LEU A 990 -14.50 -42.23 -5.78
N VAL A 991 -14.47 -42.84 -4.61
CA VAL A 991 -13.91 -44.18 -4.38
C VAL A 991 -14.86 -45.26 -4.92
N SER A 992 -14.36 -46.07 -5.85
CA SER A 992 -15.05 -47.19 -6.49
C SER A 992 -14.05 -48.32 -6.79
N PRO A 993 -14.50 -49.56 -7.12
CA PRO A 993 -13.61 -50.60 -7.62
C PRO A 993 -12.77 -50.12 -8.82
N SER A 994 -13.39 -49.38 -9.74
CA SER A 994 -12.75 -48.84 -10.95
C SER A 994 -11.71 -47.75 -10.65
N LEU A 995 -11.90 -46.96 -9.59
CA LEU A 995 -10.89 -45.99 -9.14
C LEU A 995 -9.68 -46.71 -8.55
N LEU A 996 -9.92 -47.72 -7.71
CA LEU A 996 -8.84 -48.50 -7.07
C LEU A 996 -8.03 -49.32 -8.08
N SER A 997 -8.63 -49.75 -9.19
CA SER A 997 -7.93 -50.43 -10.28
C SER A 997 -7.21 -49.47 -11.25
N THR A 998 -7.38 -48.16 -11.12
CA THR A 998 -6.73 -47.18 -12.00
C THR A 998 -5.33 -46.85 -11.50
N ASP A 999 -4.30 -47.42 -12.12
CA ASP A 999 -2.89 -47.22 -11.75
C ASP A 999 -2.47 -45.73 -11.72
N TYR A 1000 -3.01 -44.92 -12.63
CA TYR A 1000 -2.69 -43.48 -12.69
C TYR A 1000 -3.14 -42.76 -11.40
N ILE A 1001 -4.36 -43.02 -10.92
CA ILE A 1001 -4.91 -42.37 -9.73
C ILE A 1001 -4.19 -42.88 -8.47
N THR A 1002 -4.00 -44.20 -8.36
CA THR A 1002 -3.45 -44.82 -7.16
C THR A 1002 -1.94 -44.65 -7.01
N ARG A 1003 -1.19 -44.53 -8.11
CA ARG A 1003 0.28 -44.38 -8.08
C ARG A 1003 0.77 -42.96 -8.32
N LEU A 1004 -0.04 -42.08 -8.90
CA LEU A 1004 0.36 -40.70 -9.20
C LEU A 1004 -0.50 -39.68 -8.46
N GLU A 1005 -1.82 -39.64 -8.67
CA GLU A 1005 -2.67 -38.57 -8.09
C GLU A 1005 -2.74 -38.60 -6.55
N LEU A 1006 -3.10 -39.75 -5.96
CA LEU A 1006 -3.27 -39.87 -4.50
C LEU A 1006 -1.93 -39.76 -3.75
N PRO A 1007 -0.82 -40.39 -4.21
CA PRO A 1007 0.49 -40.18 -3.59
C PRO A 1007 0.98 -38.73 -3.71
N LEU A 1008 0.69 -38.05 -4.83
CA LEU A 1008 1.01 -36.63 -4.99
C LEU A 1008 0.24 -35.77 -3.99
N ALA A 1009 -1.07 -35.99 -3.86
CA ALA A 1009 -1.89 -35.29 -2.88
C ALA A 1009 -1.36 -35.51 -1.44
N LYS A 1010 -0.98 -36.74 -1.10
CA LYS A 1010 -0.38 -37.07 0.21
C LYS A 1010 0.98 -36.40 0.42
N LYS A 1011 1.87 -36.42 -0.59
CA LYS A 1011 3.18 -35.75 -0.55
C LYS A 1011 3.04 -34.24 -0.32
N LEU A 1012 2.06 -33.63 -0.97
CA LEU A 1012 1.74 -32.21 -0.84
C LEU A 1012 0.88 -31.89 0.39
N ARG A 1013 0.66 -32.86 1.30
CA ARG A 1013 -0.16 -32.75 2.51
C ARG A 1013 -1.56 -32.15 2.23
N LYS A 1014 -2.15 -32.47 1.08
CA LYS A 1014 -3.47 -32.00 0.68
C LYS A 1014 -4.56 -32.69 1.50
N ARG A 1015 -5.64 -31.96 1.78
CA ARG A 1015 -6.80 -32.50 2.49
C ARG A 1015 -7.60 -33.37 1.54
N ILE A 1016 -7.52 -34.69 1.71
CA ILE A 1016 -8.24 -35.67 0.90
C ILE A 1016 -9.61 -35.93 1.56
N PHE A 1017 -10.68 -35.98 0.76
CA PHE A 1017 -12.06 -36.20 1.18
C PHE A 1017 -12.64 -37.37 0.37
N PRO A 1018 -12.46 -38.61 0.85
CA PRO A 1018 -12.95 -39.80 0.16
C PRO A 1018 -14.47 -39.92 0.27
N PHE A 1019 -15.13 -40.21 -0.85
CA PHE A 1019 -16.56 -40.50 -0.95
C PHE A 1019 -16.74 -41.88 -1.61
N VAL A 1020 -17.19 -42.87 -0.84
CA VAL A 1020 -17.35 -44.25 -1.31
C VAL A 1020 -18.62 -44.36 -2.16
N LEU A 1021 -18.45 -44.51 -3.47
CA LEU A 1021 -19.54 -44.64 -4.44
C LEU A 1021 -20.11 -46.07 -4.50
N LYS A 1022 -19.24 -47.07 -4.47
CA LYS A 1022 -19.56 -48.49 -4.68
C LYS A 1022 -18.81 -49.34 -3.64
N PRO A 1023 -19.37 -50.49 -3.21
CA PRO A 1023 -18.65 -51.40 -2.31
C PRO A 1023 -17.31 -51.83 -2.91
N CYS A 1024 -16.22 -51.56 -2.19
CA CYS A 1024 -14.86 -51.89 -2.61
C CYS A 1024 -13.92 -52.02 -1.39
N MET A 1025 -12.77 -52.65 -1.59
CA MET A 1025 -11.74 -52.84 -0.56
C MET A 1025 -10.86 -51.59 -0.42
N TRP A 1026 -11.48 -50.46 -0.06
CA TRP A 1026 -10.75 -49.19 0.10
C TRP A 1026 -9.91 -49.18 1.38
N GLU A 1027 -10.25 -50.04 2.35
CA GLU A 1027 -9.53 -50.23 3.61
C GLU A 1027 -8.09 -50.70 3.39
N ASP A 1028 -7.85 -51.44 2.29
CA ASP A 1028 -6.54 -51.92 1.86
C ASP A 1028 -5.69 -50.83 1.18
N ASN A 1029 -6.27 -49.67 0.87
CA ASN A 1029 -5.53 -48.54 0.31
C ASN A 1029 -4.98 -47.66 1.45
N GLU A 1030 -3.67 -47.68 1.65
CA GLU A 1030 -2.97 -46.97 2.74
C GLU A 1030 -3.22 -45.45 2.80
N ILE A 1031 -3.58 -44.81 1.68
CA ILE A 1031 -3.85 -43.37 1.62
C ILE A 1031 -5.30 -43.09 1.97
N ILE A 1032 -6.24 -43.78 1.32
CA ILE A 1032 -7.67 -43.58 1.51
C ILE A 1032 -8.08 -44.02 2.92
N SER A 1033 -7.56 -45.17 3.40
CA SER A 1033 -7.83 -45.74 4.72
C SER A 1033 -7.42 -44.79 5.85
N ALA A 1034 -6.20 -44.27 5.81
CA ALA A 1034 -5.69 -43.34 6.83
C ALA A 1034 -6.47 -42.01 6.89
N VAL A 1035 -6.93 -41.51 5.74
CA VAL A 1035 -7.71 -40.27 5.65
C VAL A 1035 -9.16 -40.46 6.08
N TYR A 1036 -9.78 -41.56 5.69
CA TYR A 1036 -11.17 -41.86 6.04
C TYR A 1036 -11.35 -42.03 7.56
N VAL A 1037 -10.41 -42.71 8.22
CA VAL A 1037 -10.41 -42.93 9.68
C VAL A 1037 -10.23 -41.60 10.45
N SER A 1038 -9.43 -40.68 9.93
CA SER A 1038 -9.14 -39.39 10.59
C SER A 1038 -10.28 -38.35 10.46
N LEU A 1039 -11.18 -38.48 9.49
CA LEU A 1039 -12.32 -37.56 9.30
C LEU A 1039 -13.50 -37.79 10.28
N LYS A 1040 -13.36 -38.71 11.25
CA LYS A 1040 -14.41 -39.23 12.15
C LYS A 1040 -15.67 -39.66 11.38
N GLY A 1041 -15.68 -40.90 10.91
CA GLY A 1041 -16.89 -41.52 10.37
C GLY A 1041 -17.90 -41.82 11.48
N GLU A 1042 -18.81 -40.89 11.75
CA GLU A 1042 -20.09 -41.22 12.38
C GLU A 1042 -21.19 -41.26 11.31
N GLU A 1043 -21.70 -42.48 11.09
CA GLU A 1043 -23.03 -42.85 10.60
C GLU A 1043 -23.49 -42.55 9.16
N ALA A 1044 -22.72 -41.92 8.27
CA ALA A 1044 -23.20 -41.69 6.89
C ALA A 1044 -22.95 -42.87 5.93
N SER A 1045 -21.83 -43.55 6.08
CA SER A 1045 -21.33 -44.57 5.13
C SER A 1045 -21.45 -46.00 5.64
N LEU A 1046 -21.73 -46.20 6.93
CA LEU A 1046 -22.08 -47.51 7.50
C LEU A 1046 -23.52 -47.95 7.12
N GLN A 1047 -24.33 -47.06 6.54
CA GLN A 1047 -25.60 -47.41 5.90
C GLN A 1047 -25.47 -47.64 4.39
N ILE A 1048 -24.31 -48.09 3.90
CA ILE A 1048 -24.30 -48.95 2.71
C ILE A 1048 -24.85 -50.31 3.17
N LEU A 1049 -26.17 -50.32 3.39
CA LEU A 1049 -26.95 -51.46 3.84
C LEU A 1049 -26.96 -52.49 2.71
N PHE A 1050 -26.13 -53.51 2.89
CA PHE A 1050 -26.43 -54.84 2.39
C PHE A 1050 -27.84 -55.21 2.86
N ASP A 1051 -28.81 -55.27 1.95
CA ASP A 1051 -29.94 -56.15 2.14
C ASP A 1051 -29.43 -57.59 1.93
N ARG A 1052 -29.12 -58.26 3.04
CA ARG A 1052 -28.57 -59.63 3.03
C ARG A 1052 -29.55 -60.66 2.48
N GLU A 1053 -30.80 -60.29 2.20
CA GLU A 1053 -31.81 -61.23 1.68
C GLU A 1053 -32.05 -61.12 0.16
N SER A 1054 -31.85 -59.97 -0.49
CA SER A 1054 -32.28 -59.77 -1.90
C SER A 1054 -31.15 -59.63 -2.93
N GLY A 1055 -29.91 -59.32 -2.54
CA GLY A 1055 -28.78 -59.22 -3.47
C GLY A 1055 -28.90 -58.12 -4.55
N ALA A 1056 -29.85 -57.18 -4.41
CA ALA A 1056 -30.06 -56.07 -5.36
C ALA A 1056 -29.45 -54.75 -4.85
N TYR A 1057 -29.02 -53.89 -5.80
CA TYR A 1057 -28.48 -52.56 -5.50
C TYR A 1057 -29.56 -51.60 -4.96
N VAL A 1058 -29.13 -50.79 -3.99
CA VAL A 1058 -29.84 -49.79 -3.18
C VAL A 1058 -30.76 -48.85 -3.99
N SER A 1059 -31.94 -48.49 -3.44
CA SER A 1059 -32.87 -47.54 -4.08
C SER A 1059 -32.31 -46.11 -4.19
N GLU A 1060 -32.65 -45.41 -5.27
CA GLU A 1060 -32.19 -44.03 -5.59
C GLU A 1060 -32.37 -43.01 -4.44
N SER A 1061 -33.39 -43.22 -3.60
CA SER A 1061 -33.67 -42.41 -2.38
C SER A 1061 -32.58 -42.47 -1.31
N ILE A 1062 -31.92 -43.63 -1.13
CA ILE A 1062 -30.86 -43.82 -0.13
C ILE A 1062 -29.55 -43.18 -0.65
N GLN A 1063 -29.28 -43.29 -1.95
CA GLN A 1063 -28.13 -42.64 -2.59
C GLN A 1063 -28.19 -41.10 -2.46
N LEU A 1064 -29.38 -40.50 -2.62
CA LEU A 1064 -29.62 -39.07 -2.37
C LEU A 1064 -29.40 -38.67 -0.90
N GLY A 1065 -29.77 -39.54 0.05
CA GLY A 1065 -29.54 -39.30 1.49
C GLY A 1065 -28.06 -39.26 1.87
N VAL A 1066 -27.24 -40.13 1.27
CA VAL A 1066 -25.79 -40.16 1.49
C VAL A 1066 -25.11 -38.91 0.90
N TRP A 1067 -25.50 -38.49 -0.31
CA TRP A 1067 -25.02 -37.23 -0.90
C TRP A 1067 -25.39 -36.01 -0.05
N LYS A 1068 -26.60 -35.99 0.53
CA LYS A 1068 -27.03 -34.89 1.41
C LYS A 1068 -26.13 -34.78 2.66
N LYS A 1069 -25.88 -35.89 3.35
CA LYS A 1069 -24.98 -35.93 4.51
C LYS A 1069 -23.55 -35.51 4.14
N PHE A 1070 -23.03 -36.01 3.02
CA PHE A 1070 -21.71 -35.60 2.52
C PHE A 1070 -21.64 -34.08 2.30
N MET A 1071 -22.66 -33.47 1.70
CA MET A 1071 -22.68 -32.03 1.48
C MET A 1071 -22.82 -31.22 2.78
N GLU A 1072 -23.53 -31.72 3.79
CA GLU A 1072 -23.59 -31.12 5.14
C GLU A 1072 -22.22 -31.16 5.81
N GLU A 1073 -21.54 -32.31 5.78
CA GLU A 1073 -20.18 -32.44 6.30
C GLU A 1073 -19.19 -31.56 5.54
N PHE A 1074 -19.28 -31.53 4.22
CA PHE A 1074 -18.41 -30.71 3.38
C PHE A 1074 -18.60 -29.22 3.73
N LYS A 1075 -19.84 -28.75 3.86
CA LYS A 1075 -20.13 -27.37 4.29
C LYS A 1075 -19.55 -27.07 5.67
N LYS A 1076 -19.71 -27.97 6.63
CA LYS A 1076 -19.23 -27.78 8.01
C LYS A 1076 -17.70 -27.86 8.13
N LYS A 1077 -17.09 -28.92 7.58
CA LYS A 1077 -15.67 -29.26 7.78
C LYS A 1077 -14.74 -28.55 6.79
N VAL A 1078 -15.20 -28.19 5.59
CA VAL A 1078 -14.39 -27.56 4.53
C VAL A 1078 -14.71 -26.09 4.35
N LEU A 1079 -16.00 -25.71 4.35
CA LEU A 1079 -16.43 -24.32 4.15
C LEU A 1079 -16.72 -23.56 5.44
N TYR A 1080 -16.70 -24.24 6.60
CA TYR A 1080 -17.04 -23.68 7.91
C TYR A 1080 -18.43 -23.01 7.95
N ILE A 1081 -19.38 -23.54 7.20
CA ILE A 1081 -20.78 -23.10 7.17
C ILE A 1081 -21.58 -24.00 8.09
N ASN A 1082 -22.08 -23.47 9.21
CA ASN A 1082 -23.06 -24.15 10.04
C ASN A 1082 -24.39 -24.24 9.26
N THR A 1083 -24.93 -25.46 9.13
CA THR A 1083 -26.13 -25.77 8.33
C THR A 1083 -27.35 -25.95 9.19
#